data_AF-A0AAN8P5G5-F1
#
_entry.id   AF-A0AAN8P5G5-F1
#
_cell.length_a   1.000
_cell.length_b   1.000
_cell.length_c   1.000
_cell.angle_alpha   90.00
_cell.angle_beta   90.00
_cell.angle_gamma   90.00
#
_symmetry.space_group_name_H-M   'P 1'
#
loop_
_entity.id
_entity.type
_entity.pdbx_description
1 polymer ?
#
loop_
_entity_poly.entity_id
_entity_poly.type
_entity_poly.pdbx_seq_one_letter_code
_entity_poly.pdbx_strand_id
1 'polypeptide(L)'
;MDIGSDVWNQVALEANQLYLEDGQAKSRFADTTIEKLPDKVLLNIFSYLSHREISKMARVCKKWRVVAYDTKLWKYVSLRPEISGLHVSTLESLLALISIRFGPSLRYIELPIELITHTVLHELASKCPNLTHMLLDFSTAMQLHDFSEMQAFPTKLKYMCICLSEVIFMEGFMRKIYNFINGLEILHLIGTYEKVEEEEEEIYEVINVHKLKSATPNLRVINLYGINFIDDSHIDAFSSNCIQLECLAVNFCAKVTGASLKSVFQRSKRLTCLLMNQTNLQSEHMMKVDWESTALQELDISATDLSSECLIDMLTRIPNLRYLAAGQINGFNDGVIKAYLEHGTAKNLIALDLDSLDNISDEALYKFLSRHGHQLHGLSLSGMPHITDSLWQSVLPILKNASLRNKRRCRIAIKTLVHKACDSYTLSNIGGRVLAMATCTLLGARFFCTTMRQLNDLRFLIDETKNCFTKLTLECTVATGFEQTARNECLQKLGEKIKVGTSRGRVFFNTKYDSYHKFQELRSVDHVYVVAGFTNVSLGGQPEHKINDLEKIKGTTNSFEWDKVLTVWKEVAEFEGNLYPTRKEYERAVAVEKTTLLRNGMSDTEDEIEFQCKDIHYKKTELEKALDEAVSCSDDESDSDNSNNCAKVVDNRIPKFRVTCNRVGQNHSFTSQEAATVFGGHLQDKFNWIVDLSNHDIEIILEINNEDIYAGIVLNKELNHLRNLKYLGPTTMRATICFNMLMLCDIKPGEIVIDPMCGSGSIPIEGSIAFQNAYFIGGDSHELAVKRTRKNITALNKSSQIDNVRWDSTHLPLKTNSVDVFVSDFPFGKRIGCKSNNKGLYKQALNELARVLRLKTGRCVILTADTTSLNLAFHQTKPFWKQTKHLYINMGGISISCFVFQRTEEEFYVKLSRKERMYLKFKQRLLEREAQKLKGEINLSSVPTKEILIMGTHERLGVNIHVDQLMDGIANSCLNLERLELRWDPENLRFSDKSQKAIDIIRVKCLKLSSLVLSDGRYYEIVKANFERADRNTVVRTTTSCRNSLYYLLKNYRDLIFN
;
A
#
# COMPACT_ATOMS: atom_id res chain seq x y z
N MET A 1 -30.29 11.68 38.37
CA MET A 1 -30.79 10.49 39.10
C MET A 1 -29.60 9.62 39.37
N ASP A 2 -29.02 9.74 40.56
CA ASP A 2 -27.94 8.87 41.02
C ASP A 2 -28.51 7.47 41.25
N ILE A 3 -28.29 6.59 40.29
CA ILE A 3 -28.60 5.16 40.42
C ILE A 3 -27.32 4.50 40.91
N GLY A 4 -27.34 4.04 42.17
CA GLY A 4 -26.20 3.40 42.83
C GLY A 4 -25.60 2.26 42.00
N SER A 5 -24.27 2.11 42.10
CA SER A 5 -23.40 1.20 41.34
C SER A 5 -23.72 -0.30 41.45
N ASP A 6 -24.81 -0.70 42.10
CA ASP A 6 -25.12 -2.08 42.44
C ASP A 6 -26.32 -2.68 41.68
N VAL A 7 -27.13 -1.85 40.99
CA VAL A 7 -28.35 -2.33 40.30
C VAL A 7 -28.03 -3.33 39.19
N TRP A 8 -26.95 -3.11 38.42
CA TRP A 8 -26.58 -4.02 37.33
C TRP A 8 -26.07 -5.38 37.83
N ASN A 9 -25.41 -5.41 38.99
CA ASN A 9 -25.00 -6.67 39.63
C ASN A 9 -26.21 -7.40 40.21
N GLN A 10 -27.15 -6.66 40.81
CA GLN A 10 -28.40 -7.20 41.34
C GLN A 10 -29.27 -7.80 40.22
N VAL A 11 -29.43 -7.11 39.10
CA VAL A 11 -30.15 -7.60 37.91
C VAL A 11 -29.45 -8.83 37.30
N ALA A 12 -28.11 -8.86 37.26
CA ALA A 12 -27.37 -10.03 36.79
C ALA A 12 -27.48 -11.24 37.73
N LEU A 13 -27.59 -11.02 39.05
CA LEU A 13 -27.85 -12.05 40.06
C LEU A 13 -29.29 -12.58 39.94
N GLU A 14 -30.28 -11.71 39.83
CA GLU A 14 -31.68 -12.05 39.62
C GLU A 14 -31.91 -12.78 38.29
N ALA A 15 -31.19 -12.40 37.22
CA ALA A 15 -31.29 -13.06 35.92
C ALA A 15 -30.79 -14.52 35.91
N ASN A 16 -29.90 -14.86 36.85
CA ASN A 16 -29.37 -16.22 37.03
C ASN A 16 -30.17 -17.06 38.03
N GLN A 17 -31.17 -16.49 38.71
CA GLN A 17 -32.07 -17.26 39.58
C GLN A 17 -33.10 -18.00 38.74
N LEU A 18 -33.07 -19.34 38.83
CA LEU A 18 -34.06 -20.23 38.24
C LEU A 18 -35.11 -20.54 39.29
N TYR A 19 -36.39 -20.35 38.95
CA TYR A 19 -37.52 -20.71 39.79
C TYR A 19 -38.14 -22.01 39.27
N LEU A 20 -38.66 -22.83 40.18
CA LEU A 20 -39.37 -24.07 39.86
C LEU A 20 -40.87 -23.78 39.81
N GLU A 21 -41.43 -23.77 38.59
CA GLU A 21 -42.88 -23.86 38.35
C GLU A 21 -43.14 -25.16 37.56
N ASP A 22 -44.11 -25.96 38.01
CA ASP A 22 -44.51 -27.23 37.38
C ASP A 22 -43.35 -28.19 37.04
N GLY A 23 -42.36 -28.28 37.94
CA GLY A 23 -41.23 -29.20 37.80
C GLY A 23 -40.23 -28.84 36.70
N GLN A 24 -40.34 -27.66 36.08
CA GLN A 24 -39.37 -27.15 35.10
C GLN A 24 -38.66 -25.89 35.63
N ALA A 25 -37.33 -25.88 35.54
CA ALA A 25 -36.53 -24.71 35.90
C ALA A 25 -36.67 -23.61 34.82
N LYS A 26 -37.34 -22.50 35.14
CA LYS A 26 -37.47 -21.33 34.24
C LYS A 26 -36.80 -20.10 34.84
N SER A 27 -36.11 -19.31 34.00
CA SER A 27 -35.59 -18.00 34.37
C SER A 27 -36.72 -16.98 34.37
N ARG A 28 -36.72 -16.05 35.32
CA ARG A 28 -37.68 -14.92 35.39
C ARG A 28 -37.68 -14.04 34.13
N PHE A 29 -36.64 -14.16 33.30
CA PHE A 29 -36.41 -13.42 32.06
C PHE A 29 -36.48 -14.30 30.80
N ALA A 30 -36.99 -15.54 30.93
CA ALA A 30 -37.09 -16.48 29.80
C ALA A 30 -37.89 -15.90 28.62
N ASP A 31 -38.87 -15.03 28.90
CA ASP A 31 -39.71 -14.37 27.89
C ASP A 31 -39.23 -12.96 27.49
N THR A 32 -38.14 -12.44 28.06
CA THR A 32 -37.62 -11.12 27.69
C THR A 32 -36.62 -11.21 26.55
N THR A 33 -37.08 -10.88 25.34
CA THR A 33 -36.24 -10.79 24.14
C THR A 33 -36.00 -9.33 23.75
N ILE A 34 -34.84 -9.05 23.14
CA ILE A 34 -34.50 -7.73 22.59
C ILE A 34 -35.54 -7.22 21.58
N GLU A 35 -36.33 -8.11 21.00
CA GLU A 35 -37.42 -7.79 20.06
C GLU A 35 -38.57 -7.02 20.71
N LYS A 36 -38.76 -7.16 22.03
CA LYS A 36 -39.78 -6.43 22.80
C LYS A 36 -39.40 -4.98 23.09
N LEU A 37 -38.15 -4.58 22.82
CA LEU A 37 -37.73 -3.18 23.01
C LEU A 37 -38.44 -2.25 22.00
N PRO A 38 -38.82 -1.03 22.43
CA PRO A 38 -39.31 0.00 21.52
C PRO A 38 -38.26 0.40 20.48
N ASP A 39 -38.69 0.75 19.27
CA ASP A 39 -37.79 1.11 18.16
C ASP A 39 -36.89 2.30 18.50
N LYS A 40 -37.37 3.26 19.32
CA LYS A 40 -36.55 4.38 19.81
C LYS A 40 -35.36 3.92 20.64
N VAL A 41 -35.53 2.87 21.44
CA VAL A 41 -34.44 2.29 22.27
C VAL A 41 -33.47 1.53 21.39
N LEU A 42 -33.97 0.73 20.44
CA LEU A 42 -33.13 0.04 19.45
C LEU A 42 -32.33 1.01 18.58
N LEU A 43 -32.95 2.12 18.18
CA LEU A 43 -32.29 3.19 17.44
C LEU A 43 -31.15 3.82 18.25
N ASN A 44 -31.38 4.07 19.55
CA ASN A 44 -30.34 4.58 20.44
C ASN A 44 -29.21 3.56 20.62
N ILE A 45 -29.52 2.27 20.75
CA ILE A 45 -28.52 1.20 20.79
C ILE A 45 -27.71 1.17 19.48
N PHE A 46 -28.38 1.25 18.33
CA PHE A 46 -27.72 1.21 17.02
C PHE A 46 -26.88 2.47 16.77
N SER A 47 -27.15 3.59 17.45
CA SER A 47 -26.33 4.80 17.34
C SER A 47 -24.90 4.62 17.85
N TYR A 48 -24.64 3.62 18.68
CA TYR A 48 -23.29 3.24 19.14
C TYR A 48 -22.56 2.30 18.17
N LEU A 49 -23.22 1.84 17.10
CA LEU A 49 -22.66 0.90 16.14
C LEU A 49 -22.02 1.63 14.95
N SER A 50 -20.94 1.08 14.40
CA SER A 50 -20.37 1.57 13.15
C SER A 50 -21.31 1.31 11.96
N HIS A 51 -21.21 2.07 10.88
CA HIS A 51 -22.04 1.85 9.67
C HIS A 51 -21.95 0.41 9.12
N ARG A 52 -20.80 -0.24 9.28
CA ARG A 52 -20.60 -1.65 8.91
C ARG A 52 -21.44 -2.58 9.79
N GLU A 53 -21.54 -2.30 11.07
CA GLU A 53 -22.35 -3.07 12.02
C GLU A 53 -23.83 -2.80 11.85
N ILE A 54 -24.24 -1.54 11.64
CA ILE A 54 -25.62 -1.18 11.29
C ILE A 54 -26.08 -1.95 10.05
N SER A 55 -25.23 -2.03 9.02
CA SER A 55 -25.50 -2.82 7.81
C SER A 55 -25.64 -4.33 8.08
N LYS A 56 -24.94 -4.85 9.10
CA LYS A 56 -25.12 -6.25 9.56
C LYS A 56 -26.42 -6.40 10.35
N MET A 57 -26.76 -5.44 11.22
CA MET A 57 -28.00 -5.46 12.01
C MET A 57 -29.23 -5.44 11.09
N ALA A 58 -29.16 -4.72 9.97
CA ALA A 58 -30.22 -4.70 8.95
C ALA A 58 -30.54 -6.07 8.33
N ARG A 59 -29.66 -7.07 8.51
CA ARG A 59 -29.83 -8.44 8.00
C ARG A 59 -30.45 -9.41 9.00
N VAL A 60 -30.61 -8.99 10.26
CA VAL A 60 -31.08 -9.86 11.36
C VAL A 60 -32.57 -10.18 11.21
N CYS A 61 -33.43 -9.15 11.15
CA CYS A 61 -34.86 -9.31 10.95
C CYS A 61 -35.47 -8.06 10.29
N LYS A 62 -36.76 -8.14 9.88
CA LYS A 62 -37.47 -7.02 9.24
C LYS A 62 -37.50 -5.77 10.12
N LYS A 63 -37.79 -5.93 11.42
CA LYS A 63 -37.82 -4.83 12.39
C LYS A 63 -36.48 -4.11 12.48
N TRP A 64 -35.38 -4.87 12.64
CA TRP A 64 -34.04 -4.30 12.71
C TRP A 64 -33.58 -3.66 11.41
N ARG A 65 -34.06 -4.15 10.26
CA ARG A 65 -33.84 -3.50 8.96
C ARG A 65 -34.46 -2.12 8.90
N VAL A 66 -35.69 -1.96 9.37
CA VAL A 66 -36.37 -0.66 9.43
C VAL A 66 -35.60 0.30 10.33
N VAL A 67 -35.22 -0.14 11.54
CA VAL A 67 -34.44 0.69 12.48
C VAL A 67 -33.06 1.05 11.92
N ALA A 68 -32.36 0.09 11.29
CA ALA A 68 -31.04 0.33 10.70
C ALA A 68 -31.06 1.27 9.49
N TYR A 69 -32.20 1.39 8.80
CA TYR A 69 -32.38 2.29 7.66
C TYR A 69 -32.87 3.68 8.07
N ASP A 70 -33.17 3.91 9.36
CA ASP A 70 -33.54 5.24 9.85
C ASP A 70 -32.41 6.26 9.61
N THR A 71 -32.74 7.36 8.97
CA THR A 71 -31.78 8.40 8.56
C THR A 71 -30.97 8.98 9.73
N LYS A 72 -31.48 8.92 10.96
CA LYS A 72 -30.79 9.44 12.16
C LYS A 72 -29.50 8.68 12.46
N LEU A 73 -29.34 7.46 11.95
CA LEU A 73 -28.11 6.67 12.09
C LEU A 73 -27.05 7.03 11.04
N TRP A 74 -27.41 7.77 9.99
CA TRP A 74 -26.56 8.07 8.83
C TRP A 74 -26.16 9.55 8.76
N LYS A 75 -25.99 10.22 9.90
CA LYS A 75 -25.65 11.65 9.97
C LYS A 75 -24.26 11.98 9.43
N TYR A 76 -23.30 11.06 9.59
CA TYR A 76 -21.88 11.26 9.28
C TYR A 76 -21.33 10.17 8.39
N VAL A 77 -21.37 10.38 7.08
CA VAL A 77 -21.03 9.36 6.08
C VAL A 77 -19.68 9.68 5.43
N SER A 78 -18.83 8.66 5.26
CA SER A 78 -17.65 8.74 4.41
C SER A 78 -17.74 7.63 3.37
N LEU A 79 -17.56 7.97 2.09
CA LEU A 79 -17.62 7.04 0.96
C LEU A 79 -16.24 6.65 0.43
N ARG A 80 -15.21 6.78 1.27
CA ARG A 80 -13.81 6.50 0.94
C ARG A 80 -13.35 5.17 1.54
N PRO A 81 -13.33 4.06 0.78
CA PRO A 81 -13.01 2.72 1.30
C PRO A 81 -11.62 2.63 1.94
N GLU A 82 -10.64 3.35 1.40
CA GLU A 82 -9.23 3.41 1.79
C GLU A 82 -9.02 3.86 3.24
N ILE A 83 -9.95 4.65 3.78
CA ILE A 83 -9.96 5.10 5.19
C ILE A 83 -11.03 4.40 6.03
N SER A 84 -11.52 3.27 5.53
CA SER A 84 -12.61 2.49 6.12
C SER A 84 -13.99 3.14 6.11
N GLY A 85 -14.22 4.02 5.13
CA GLY A 85 -15.55 4.47 4.72
C GLY A 85 -16.37 3.36 4.07
N LEU A 86 -17.57 3.71 3.63
CA LEU A 86 -18.46 2.81 2.90
C LEU A 86 -17.98 2.71 1.46
N HIS A 87 -17.80 1.49 0.98
CA HIS A 87 -17.57 1.25 -0.43
C HIS A 87 -18.90 1.18 -1.17
N VAL A 88 -19.02 1.95 -2.25
CA VAL A 88 -20.17 1.97 -3.14
C VAL A 88 -19.67 1.62 -4.54
N SER A 89 -20.18 0.53 -5.10
CA SER A 89 -19.67 -0.05 -6.35
C SER A 89 -20.32 0.53 -7.61
N THR A 90 -21.46 1.22 -7.50
CA THR A 90 -22.16 1.83 -8.64
C THR A 90 -22.80 3.17 -8.26
N LEU A 91 -22.88 4.09 -9.22
CA LEU A 91 -23.52 5.40 -9.05
C LEU A 91 -24.99 5.27 -8.60
N GLU A 92 -25.75 4.35 -9.22
CA GLU A 92 -27.15 4.06 -8.88
C GLU A 92 -27.32 3.65 -7.41
N SER A 93 -26.38 2.85 -6.88
CA SER A 93 -26.40 2.46 -5.47
C SER A 93 -26.21 3.67 -4.55
N LEU A 94 -25.38 4.62 -4.94
CA LEU A 94 -25.19 5.87 -4.18
C LEU A 94 -26.46 6.72 -4.21
N LEU A 95 -27.06 6.93 -5.38
CA LEU A 95 -28.30 7.71 -5.52
C LEU A 95 -29.44 7.09 -4.70
N ALA A 96 -29.54 5.76 -4.68
CA ALA A 96 -30.47 5.04 -3.83
C ALA A 96 -30.16 5.23 -2.33
N LEU A 97 -28.89 5.20 -1.91
CA LEU A 97 -28.50 5.47 -0.52
C LEU A 97 -28.83 6.89 -0.08
N ILE A 98 -28.59 7.88 -0.94
CA ILE A 98 -28.93 9.29 -0.70
C ILE A 98 -30.44 9.42 -0.46
N SER A 99 -31.24 8.81 -1.33
CA SER A 99 -32.70 8.88 -1.26
C SER A 99 -33.31 8.07 -0.11
N ILE A 100 -32.78 6.90 0.20
CA ILE A 100 -33.41 5.94 1.12
C ILE A 100 -32.85 6.05 2.55
N ARG A 101 -31.55 6.31 2.70
CA ARG A 101 -30.86 6.21 4.01
C ARG A 101 -30.28 7.51 4.53
N PHE A 102 -29.73 8.35 3.67
CA PHE A 102 -29.08 9.59 4.13
C PHE A 102 -30.15 10.65 4.42
N GLY A 103 -30.89 11.02 3.37
CA GLY A 103 -32.02 11.94 3.45
C GLY A 103 -31.74 13.21 4.26
N PRO A 104 -32.75 13.76 4.95
CA PRO A 104 -32.65 15.06 5.60
C PRO A 104 -31.82 15.07 6.89
N SER A 105 -31.38 13.91 7.39
CA SER A 105 -30.57 13.85 8.61
C SER A 105 -29.07 13.92 8.34
N LEU A 106 -28.64 13.75 7.07
CA LEU A 106 -27.23 13.83 6.70
C LEU A 106 -26.66 15.22 7.01
N ARG A 107 -25.55 15.26 7.77
CA ARG A 107 -24.85 16.49 8.16
C ARG A 107 -23.45 16.58 7.58
N TYR A 108 -22.81 15.44 7.33
CA TYR A 108 -21.44 15.32 6.87
C TYR A 108 -21.30 14.24 5.80
N ILE A 109 -20.62 14.56 4.69
CA ILE A 109 -20.28 13.61 3.64
C ILE A 109 -18.87 13.81 3.09
N GLU A 110 -18.19 12.71 2.78
CA GLU A 110 -16.93 12.69 2.03
C GLU A 110 -17.13 11.89 0.74
N LEU A 111 -16.71 12.48 -0.39
CA LEU A 111 -16.82 11.88 -1.71
C LEU A 111 -15.42 11.67 -2.33
N PRO A 112 -15.02 10.44 -2.70
CA PRO A 112 -13.87 10.19 -3.57
C PRO A 112 -14.17 10.68 -4.99
N ILE A 113 -13.13 10.94 -5.78
CA ILE A 113 -13.22 11.47 -7.14
C ILE A 113 -14.26 10.76 -8.03
N GLU A 114 -14.28 9.43 -8.02
CA GLU A 114 -15.19 8.59 -8.83
C GLU A 114 -16.68 8.87 -8.58
N LEU A 115 -17.02 9.46 -7.43
CA LEU A 115 -18.39 9.74 -7.01
C LEU A 115 -18.74 11.24 -7.10
N ILE A 116 -17.79 12.10 -7.48
CA ILE A 116 -18.01 13.55 -7.63
C ILE A 116 -18.54 13.84 -9.03
N THR A 117 -19.85 13.68 -9.20
CA THR A 117 -20.56 13.93 -10.46
C THR A 117 -21.67 14.96 -10.25
N HIS A 118 -22.10 15.66 -11.31
CA HIS A 118 -23.19 16.65 -11.19
C HIS A 118 -24.49 16.02 -10.67
N THR A 119 -24.79 14.76 -11.06
CA THR A 119 -26.00 14.04 -10.61
C THR A 119 -25.99 13.76 -9.11
N VAL A 120 -24.85 13.32 -8.55
CA VAL A 120 -24.71 13.09 -7.11
C VAL A 120 -24.83 14.40 -6.34
N LEU A 121 -24.19 15.46 -6.82
CA LEU A 121 -24.25 16.77 -6.16
C LEU A 121 -25.66 17.38 -6.19
N HIS A 122 -26.41 17.19 -7.28
CA HIS A 122 -27.84 17.58 -7.36
C HIS A 122 -28.70 16.80 -6.38
N GLU A 123 -28.55 15.48 -6.32
CA GLU A 123 -29.32 14.65 -5.39
C GLU A 123 -28.98 14.96 -3.93
N LEU A 124 -27.70 15.24 -3.61
CA LEU A 124 -27.33 15.71 -2.28
C LEU A 124 -27.96 17.07 -1.95
N ALA A 125 -27.99 18.01 -2.90
CA ALA A 125 -28.65 19.29 -2.70
C ALA A 125 -30.16 19.15 -2.47
N SER A 126 -30.81 18.24 -3.21
CA SER A 126 -32.26 18.00 -3.18
C SER A 126 -32.71 17.23 -1.94
N LYS A 127 -32.04 16.12 -1.61
CA LYS A 127 -32.47 15.16 -0.56
C LYS A 127 -31.83 15.40 0.79
N CYS A 128 -30.69 16.09 0.84
CA CYS A 128 -29.93 16.35 2.07
C CYS A 128 -29.85 17.86 2.38
N PRO A 129 -30.98 18.57 2.59
CA PRO A 129 -31.02 20.03 2.78
C PRO A 129 -30.35 20.52 4.08
N ASN A 130 -29.95 19.59 4.94
CA ASN A 130 -29.34 19.81 6.24
C ASN A 130 -27.83 19.52 6.24
N LEU A 131 -27.26 19.22 5.07
CA LEU A 131 -25.84 18.98 4.90
C LEU A 131 -25.08 20.28 5.22
N THR A 132 -24.14 20.17 6.15
CA THR A 132 -23.35 21.31 6.67
C THR A 132 -21.86 21.15 6.42
N HIS A 133 -21.39 19.91 6.23
CA HIS A 133 -19.99 19.59 6.04
C HIS A 133 -19.84 18.71 4.80
N MET A 134 -18.94 19.09 3.91
CA MET A 134 -18.63 18.32 2.71
C MET A 134 -17.13 18.28 2.47
N LEU A 135 -16.63 17.10 2.12
CA LEU A 135 -15.27 16.91 1.61
C LEU A 135 -15.35 16.37 0.19
N LEU A 136 -14.63 17.04 -0.72
CA LEU A 136 -14.47 16.66 -2.12
C LEU A 136 -13.00 16.35 -2.39
N ASP A 137 -12.77 15.13 -2.86
CA ASP A 137 -11.44 14.58 -3.04
C ASP A 137 -11.06 14.55 -4.53
N PHE A 138 -10.29 15.53 -5.00
CA PHE A 138 -9.83 15.63 -6.40
C PHE A 138 -8.33 15.37 -6.57
N SER A 139 -7.61 15.04 -5.51
CA SER A 139 -6.16 14.88 -5.50
C SER A 139 -5.61 13.85 -6.49
N THR A 140 -6.42 12.89 -6.92
CA THR A 140 -6.03 11.85 -7.88
C THR A 140 -6.71 12.02 -9.23
N ALA A 141 -7.38 13.14 -9.43
CA ALA A 141 -8.06 13.43 -10.68
C ALA A 141 -7.05 13.87 -11.74
N MET A 142 -7.08 13.17 -12.88
CA MET A 142 -6.38 13.58 -14.11
C MET A 142 -7.25 14.46 -15.00
N GLN A 143 -8.57 14.36 -14.86
CA GLN A 143 -9.56 15.15 -15.58
C GLN A 143 -10.79 15.35 -14.70
N LEU A 144 -11.47 16.48 -14.86
CA LEU A 144 -12.76 16.74 -14.21
C LEU A 144 -13.91 16.19 -15.04
N HIS A 145 -14.94 15.70 -14.34
CA HIS A 145 -16.24 15.46 -14.96
C HIS A 145 -16.81 16.76 -15.53
N ASP A 146 -17.66 16.65 -16.56
CA ASP A 146 -18.38 17.81 -17.05
C ASP A 146 -19.44 18.26 -16.03
N PHE A 147 -19.30 19.52 -15.60
CA PHE A 147 -20.19 20.21 -14.69
C PHE A 147 -20.99 21.33 -15.37
N SER A 148 -20.99 21.37 -16.71
CA SER A 148 -21.76 22.32 -17.53
C SER A 148 -23.25 22.33 -17.14
N GLU A 149 -23.83 21.14 -16.93
CA GLU A 149 -25.23 20.91 -16.55
C GLU A 149 -25.49 21.08 -15.04
N MET A 150 -24.49 21.42 -14.22
CA MET A 150 -24.70 21.61 -12.79
C MET A 150 -25.52 22.88 -12.50
N GLN A 151 -26.75 22.70 -12.00
CA GLN A 151 -27.67 23.78 -11.59
C GLN A 151 -27.88 23.87 -10.07
N ALA A 152 -27.60 22.83 -9.29
CA ALA A 152 -27.82 22.80 -7.85
C ALA A 152 -26.60 22.30 -7.08
N PHE A 153 -26.37 22.87 -5.90
CA PHE A 153 -25.33 22.46 -4.96
C PHE A 153 -25.81 22.71 -3.52
N PRO A 154 -25.37 21.93 -2.51
CA PRO A 154 -25.83 22.12 -1.13
C PRO A 154 -25.52 23.54 -0.59
N THR A 155 -26.56 24.24 -0.13
CA THR A 155 -26.49 25.68 0.24
C THR A 155 -26.25 25.96 1.72
N LYS A 156 -26.48 24.99 2.60
CA LYS A 156 -26.29 25.15 4.06
C LYS A 156 -24.91 24.71 4.55
N LEU A 157 -23.94 24.60 3.64
CA LEU A 157 -22.58 24.25 3.98
C LEU A 157 -21.96 25.34 4.86
N LYS A 158 -21.41 24.91 5.99
CA LYS A 158 -20.58 25.72 6.89
C LYS A 158 -19.11 25.35 6.78
N TYR A 159 -18.85 24.09 6.43
CA TYR A 159 -17.52 23.51 6.27
C TYR A 159 -17.38 22.88 4.88
N MET A 160 -16.31 23.25 4.19
CA MET A 160 -15.94 22.64 2.93
C MET A 160 -14.45 22.32 2.92
N CYS A 161 -14.12 21.09 2.53
CA CYS A 161 -12.76 20.65 2.28
C CYS A 161 -12.63 20.22 0.82
N ILE A 162 -11.66 20.77 0.11
CA ILE A 162 -11.32 20.40 -1.26
C ILE A 162 -9.87 19.94 -1.27
N CYS A 163 -9.65 18.69 -1.65
CA CYS A 163 -8.31 18.18 -1.89
C CYS A 163 -8.01 18.36 -3.38
N LEU A 164 -6.99 19.16 -3.68
CA LEU A 164 -6.62 19.63 -5.01
C LEU A 164 -5.64 18.64 -5.66
N SER A 165 -5.71 18.55 -6.99
CA SER A 165 -4.69 17.94 -7.85
C SER A 165 -3.92 19.06 -8.55
N GLU A 166 -2.61 18.89 -8.73
CA GLU A 166 -1.74 19.83 -9.44
C GLU A 166 -2.00 19.85 -10.96
N VAL A 167 -2.65 18.83 -11.49
CA VAL A 167 -2.78 18.61 -12.95
C VAL A 167 -4.07 19.26 -13.52
N ILE A 168 -5.04 19.60 -12.68
CA ILE A 168 -6.36 20.02 -13.13
C ILE A 168 -6.67 21.48 -12.79
N PHE A 169 -7.31 22.18 -13.72
CA PHE A 169 -7.86 23.51 -13.46
C PHE A 169 -9.29 23.39 -12.92
N MET A 170 -9.50 23.84 -11.68
CA MET A 170 -10.80 23.73 -11.01
C MET A 170 -11.78 24.86 -11.36
N GLU A 171 -11.38 25.82 -12.19
CA GLU A 171 -12.20 27.02 -12.44
C GLU A 171 -13.60 26.71 -12.96
N GLY A 172 -13.74 25.74 -13.87
CA GLY A 172 -15.04 25.33 -14.42
C GLY A 172 -16.02 24.85 -13.33
N PHE A 173 -15.53 24.03 -12.41
CA PHE A 173 -16.30 23.56 -11.25
C PHE A 173 -16.58 24.69 -10.24
N MET A 174 -15.54 25.45 -9.86
CA MET A 174 -15.65 26.53 -8.87
C MET A 174 -16.65 27.61 -9.32
N ARG A 175 -16.66 27.95 -10.61
CA ARG A 175 -17.61 28.91 -11.19
C ARG A 175 -19.07 28.50 -10.99
N LYS A 176 -19.36 27.19 -11.00
CA LYS A 176 -20.70 26.66 -10.76
C LYS A 176 -21.10 26.73 -9.30
N ILE A 177 -20.15 26.61 -8.37
CA ILE A 177 -20.46 26.52 -6.94
C ILE A 177 -20.36 27.84 -6.17
N TYR A 178 -19.72 28.90 -6.70
CA TYR A 178 -19.53 30.16 -5.98
C TYR A 178 -20.80 30.76 -5.37
N ASN A 179 -21.93 30.68 -6.08
CA ASN A 179 -23.20 31.22 -5.60
C ASN A 179 -23.83 30.41 -4.44
N PHE A 180 -23.36 29.20 -4.18
CA PHE A 180 -23.92 28.28 -3.19
C PHE A 180 -23.11 28.24 -1.89
N ILE A 181 -21.89 28.79 -1.87
CA ILE A 181 -20.94 28.65 -0.75
C ILE A 181 -20.78 29.91 0.12
N ASN A 182 -21.71 30.86 0.00
CA ASN A 182 -21.68 32.12 0.78
C ASN A 182 -21.77 31.93 2.31
N GLY A 183 -22.36 30.82 2.76
CA GLY A 183 -22.53 30.46 4.16
C GLY A 183 -21.33 29.74 4.77
N LEU A 184 -20.24 29.53 4.02
CA LEU A 184 -19.05 28.87 4.53
C LEU A 184 -18.38 29.70 5.63
N GLU A 185 -18.13 29.04 6.76
CA GLU A 185 -17.36 29.56 7.88
C GLU A 185 -15.94 28.97 7.90
N ILE A 186 -15.78 27.76 7.36
CA ILE A 186 -14.53 27.00 7.36
C ILE A 186 -14.24 26.48 5.96
N LEU A 187 -13.07 26.82 5.45
CA LEU A 187 -12.59 26.38 4.14
C LEU A 187 -11.21 25.75 4.25
N HIS A 188 -11.11 24.49 3.84
CA HIS A 188 -9.85 23.77 3.71
C HIS A 188 -9.58 23.53 2.22
N LEU A 189 -8.45 24.05 1.73
CA LEU A 189 -7.88 23.71 0.44
C LEU A 189 -6.56 22.98 0.72
N ILE A 190 -6.50 21.72 0.30
CA ILE A 190 -5.38 20.83 0.60
C ILE A 190 -4.74 20.41 -0.72
N GLY A 191 -3.51 20.88 -0.97
CA GLY A 191 -2.71 20.47 -2.11
C GLY A 191 -1.84 19.23 -1.85
N THR A 192 -1.12 18.83 -2.89
CA THR A 192 -0.04 17.85 -2.87
C THR A 192 1.26 18.62 -2.61
N TYR A 193 2.04 18.21 -1.61
CA TYR A 193 3.38 18.78 -1.39
C TYR A 193 4.40 17.71 -1.80
N GLU A 194 4.94 17.86 -3.00
CA GLU A 194 6.10 17.10 -3.46
C GLU A 194 7.34 17.99 -3.32
N LYS A 195 8.42 17.45 -2.75
CA LYS A 195 9.74 18.08 -2.84
C LYS A 195 10.23 17.90 -4.27
N VAL A 196 9.88 18.84 -5.14
CA VAL A 196 10.38 18.89 -6.51
C VAL A 196 11.85 19.27 -6.43
N GLU A 197 12.74 18.42 -6.96
CA GLU A 197 14.13 18.82 -7.24
C GLU A 197 14.10 19.96 -8.26
N GLU A 198 14.94 20.98 -8.07
CA GLU A 198 14.94 22.31 -8.71
C GLU A 198 14.91 22.33 -10.26
N GLU A 199 13.82 21.88 -10.87
CA GLU A 199 13.47 22.15 -12.26
C GLU A 199 12.25 23.08 -12.27
N GLU A 200 12.37 24.19 -13.00
CA GLU A 200 11.40 25.28 -13.08
C GLU A 200 10.10 24.82 -13.76
N GLU A 201 9.24 24.08 -13.05
CA GLU A 201 7.88 23.82 -13.52
C GLU A 201 7.00 25.07 -13.35
N GLU A 202 6.25 25.41 -14.40
CA GLU A 202 5.26 26.50 -14.36
C GLU A 202 4.14 26.17 -13.37
N ILE A 203 4.17 26.82 -12.20
CA ILE A 203 3.13 26.66 -11.18
C ILE A 203 1.87 27.43 -11.60
N TYR A 204 0.82 26.71 -11.98
CA TYR A 204 -0.47 27.30 -12.34
C TYR A 204 -1.42 27.51 -11.14
N GLU A 205 -2.19 28.60 -11.17
CA GLU A 205 -3.25 28.86 -10.18
C GLU A 205 -4.46 27.94 -10.46
N VAL A 206 -4.60 26.86 -9.69
CA VAL A 206 -5.69 25.88 -9.84
C VAL A 206 -7.06 26.46 -9.45
N ILE A 207 -7.08 27.40 -8.51
CA ILE A 207 -8.29 28.08 -8.01
C ILE A 207 -8.03 29.57 -7.94
N ASN A 208 -8.87 30.35 -8.62
CA ASN A 208 -8.82 31.81 -8.55
C ASN A 208 -9.23 32.33 -7.15
N VAL A 209 -8.25 32.69 -6.33
CA VAL A 209 -8.48 33.14 -4.93
C VAL A 209 -9.26 34.44 -4.88
N HIS A 210 -9.05 35.36 -5.83
CA HIS A 210 -9.73 36.65 -5.87
C HIS A 210 -11.25 36.53 -6.09
N LYS A 211 -11.69 35.56 -6.90
CA LYS A 211 -13.11 35.22 -7.05
C LYS A 211 -13.62 34.45 -5.83
N LEU A 212 -12.86 33.49 -5.33
CA LEU A 212 -13.22 32.66 -4.18
C LEU A 212 -13.46 33.49 -2.91
N LYS A 213 -12.59 34.46 -2.61
CA LYS A 213 -12.78 35.32 -1.43
C LYS A 213 -14.11 36.07 -1.47
N SER A 214 -14.53 36.50 -2.67
CA SER A 214 -15.76 37.27 -2.86
C SER A 214 -17.00 36.38 -2.67
N ALA A 215 -16.88 35.10 -3.02
CA ALA A 215 -17.92 34.09 -2.83
C ALA A 215 -18.05 33.60 -1.37
N THR A 216 -17.05 33.86 -0.52
CA THR A 216 -16.95 33.30 0.84
C THR A 216 -16.68 34.37 1.91
N PRO A 217 -17.57 35.36 2.10
CA PRO A 217 -17.31 36.52 2.98
C PRO A 217 -17.31 36.18 4.48
N ASN A 218 -17.90 35.05 4.88
CA ASN A 218 -18.09 34.66 6.28
C ASN A 218 -16.99 33.73 6.82
N LEU A 219 -15.88 33.58 6.09
CA LEU A 219 -14.80 32.69 6.51
C LEU A 219 -14.15 33.16 7.82
N ARG A 220 -14.07 32.22 8.76
CA ARG A 220 -13.42 32.35 10.06
C ARG A 220 -12.16 31.48 10.12
N VAL A 221 -12.14 30.38 9.38
CA VAL A 221 -11.05 29.42 9.39
C VAL A 221 -10.66 29.09 7.96
N ILE A 222 -9.40 29.36 7.65
CA ILE A 222 -8.82 29.04 6.35
C ILE A 222 -7.60 28.16 6.57
N ASN A 223 -7.56 27.03 5.86
CA ASN A 223 -6.40 26.14 5.81
C ASN A 223 -6.00 25.93 4.36
N LEU A 224 -4.85 26.47 3.97
CA LEU A 224 -4.22 26.38 2.67
C LEU A 224 -2.95 25.54 2.84
N TYR A 225 -3.10 24.24 2.75
CA TYR A 225 -2.02 23.32 3.06
C TYR A 225 -1.34 22.87 1.78
N GLY A 226 -0.01 22.98 1.70
CA GLY A 226 0.78 22.40 0.61
C GLY A 226 0.32 22.88 -0.77
N ILE A 227 -0.05 24.15 -0.90
CA ILE A 227 -0.47 24.74 -2.17
C ILE A 227 0.67 25.60 -2.70
N ASN A 228 1.33 25.13 -3.75
CA ASN A 228 2.57 25.72 -4.27
C ASN A 228 2.39 27.12 -4.89
N PHE A 229 1.19 27.46 -5.36
CA PHE A 229 0.91 28.79 -5.95
C PHE A 229 0.55 29.88 -4.93
N ILE A 230 0.27 29.52 -3.66
CA ILE A 230 -0.18 30.49 -2.65
C ILE A 230 1.01 31.30 -2.13
N ASP A 231 0.88 32.62 -2.21
CA ASP A 231 1.83 33.61 -1.73
C ASP A 231 1.15 34.64 -0.80
N ASP A 232 1.92 35.65 -0.36
CA ASP A 232 1.42 36.74 0.49
C ASP A 232 0.28 37.57 -0.13
N SER A 233 0.21 37.70 -1.46
CA SER A 233 -0.86 38.44 -2.13
C SER A 233 -2.21 37.74 -1.98
N HIS A 234 -2.22 36.40 -2.03
CA HIS A 234 -3.41 35.58 -1.81
C HIS A 234 -3.88 35.65 -0.36
N ILE A 235 -2.94 35.64 0.60
CA ILE A 235 -3.25 35.80 2.03
C ILE A 235 -3.85 37.19 2.30
N ASP A 236 -3.23 38.24 1.74
CA ASP A 236 -3.75 39.61 1.86
C ASP A 236 -5.15 39.72 1.26
N ALA A 237 -5.38 39.08 0.11
CA ALA A 237 -6.68 39.03 -0.55
C ALA A 237 -7.75 38.42 0.37
N PHE A 238 -7.50 37.29 1.02
CA PHE A 238 -8.45 36.72 1.99
C PHE A 238 -8.68 37.66 3.19
N SER A 239 -7.61 38.25 3.73
CA SER A 239 -7.71 39.17 4.88
C SER A 239 -8.52 40.45 4.58
N SER A 240 -8.52 40.90 3.32
CA SER A 240 -9.25 42.09 2.90
C SER A 240 -10.77 41.93 2.95
N ASN A 241 -11.28 40.71 2.75
CA ASN A 241 -12.72 40.42 2.70
C ASN A 241 -13.21 39.67 3.95
N CYS A 242 -12.37 38.81 4.52
CA CYS A 242 -12.71 37.93 5.64
C CYS A 242 -12.21 38.51 6.97
N ILE A 243 -12.75 39.66 7.40
CA ILE A 243 -12.31 40.34 8.64
C ILE A 243 -12.57 39.52 9.92
N GLN A 244 -13.38 38.47 9.83
CA GLN A 244 -13.73 37.58 10.93
C GLN A 244 -12.76 36.41 11.11
N LEU A 245 -11.62 36.40 10.38
CA LEU A 245 -10.63 35.35 10.47
C LEU A 245 -10.16 35.14 11.92
N GLU A 246 -10.28 33.90 12.36
CA GLU A 246 -9.89 33.39 13.68
C GLU A 246 -8.71 32.42 13.60
N CYS A 247 -8.58 31.71 12.48
CA CYS A 247 -7.50 30.77 12.21
C CYS A 247 -7.06 30.86 10.75
N LEU A 248 -5.76 31.03 10.56
CA LEU A 248 -5.10 30.97 9.25
C LEU A 248 -3.98 29.91 9.32
N ALA A 249 -4.08 28.90 8.46
CA ALA A 249 -3.06 27.88 8.31
C ALA A 249 -2.56 27.91 6.86
N VAL A 250 -1.26 28.09 6.67
CA VAL A 250 -0.57 28.17 5.38
C VAL A 250 0.66 27.26 5.38
N ASN A 251 0.56 26.14 6.08
CA ASN A 251 1.67 25.21 6.23
C ASN A 251 2.08 24.69 4.84
N PHE A 252 3.39 24.60 4.58
CA PHE A 252 3.98 24.03 3.37
C PHE A 252 3.68 24.85 2.11
N CYS A 253 3.40 26.15 2.28
CA CYS A 253 3.29 27.11 1.19
C CYS A 253 4.63 27.85 1.05
N ALA A 254 5.52 27.34 0.19
CA ALA A 254 6.89 27.84 0.05
C ALA A 254 6.99 29.30 -0.39
N LYS A 255 5.99 29.83 -1.13
CA LYS A 255 5.97 31.24 -1.58
C LYS A 255 5.49 32.23 -0.51
N VAL A 256 5.12 31.77 0.68
CA VAL A 256 4.71 32.64 1.78
C VAL A 256 5.94 33.14 2.54
N THR A 257 6.16 34.45 2.47
CA THR A 257 7.32 35.15 3.05
C THR A 257 7.00 35.91 4.33
N GLY A 258 5.71 36.14 4.61
CA GLY A 258 5.22 36.87 5.77
C GLY A 258 5.02 38.38 5.54
N ALA A 259 5.27 38.88 4.33
CA ALA A 259 5.07 40.29 3.96
C ALA A 259 3.62 40.78 4.21
N SER A 260 2.64 39.89 4.08
CA SER A 260 1.22 40.18 4.29
C SER A 260 0.79 40.21 5.77
N LEU A 261 1.59 39.67 6.70
CA LEU A 261 1.13 39.49 8.08
C LEU A 261 0.83 40.81 8.80
N LYS A 262 1.56 41.89 8.47
CA LYS A 262 1.30 43.22 9.02
C LYS A 262 -0.12 43.70 8.69
N SER A 263 -0.51 43.64 7.42
CA SER A 263 -1.86 44.04 7.00
C SER A 263 -2.92 43.08 7.50
N VAL A 264 -2.62 41.77 7.55
CA VAL A 264 -3.53 40.74 8.10
C VAL A 264 -3.89 41.05 9.56
N PHE A 265 -2.91 41.32 10.43
CA PHE A 265 -3.16 41.64 11.84
C PHE A 265 -3.78 43.04 12.04
N GLN A 266 -3.60 43.97 11.10
CA GLN A 266 -4.32 45.25 11.12
C GLN A 266 -5.81 45.08 10.82
N ARG A 267 -6.18 44.19 9.90
CA ARG A 267 -7.58 43.97 9.47
C ARG A 267 -8.31 42.92 10.32
N SER A 268 -7.68 41.78 10.57
CA SER A 268 -8.28 40.59 11.20
C SER A 268 -7.99 40.53 12.70
N LYS A 269 -8.63 41.40 13.49
CA LYS A 269 -8.41 41.50 14.95
C LYS A 269 -8.85 40.27 15.76
N ARG A 270 -9.56 39.33 15.13
CA ARG A 270 -10.01 38.06 15.75
C ARG A 270 -9.05 36.90 15.53
N LEU A 271 -7.94 37.11 14.81
CA LEU A 271 -7.01 36.04 14.49
C LEU A 271 -6.31 35.55 15.76
N THR A 272 -6.63 34.31 16.16
CA THR A 272 -6.11 33.67 17.38
C THR A 272 -5.17 32.51 17.08
N CYS A 273 -5.20 31.96 15.88
CA CYS A 273 -4.38 30.82 15.48
C CYS A 273 -3.70 31.08 14.12
N LEU A 274 -2.38 30.95 14.09
CA LEU A 274 -1.55 31.12 12.90
C LEU A 274 -0.59 29.95 12.78
N LEU A 275 -0.71 29.17 11.70
CA LEU A 275 0.11 27.98 11.46
C LEU A 275 0.88 28.15 10.14
N MET A 276 2.20 28.21 10.22
CA MET A 276 3.13 28.55 9.13
C MET A 276 4.37 27.63 9.16
N ASN A 277 4.15 26.34 9.39
CA ASN A 277 5.21 25.34 9.32
C ASN A 277 5.68 25.20 7.86
N GLN A 278 6.99 25.13 7.61
CA GLN A 278 7.59 25.00 6.26
C GLN A 278 7.17 26.08 5.27
N THR A 279 7.27 27.32 5.70
CA THR A 279 7.10 28.50 4.83
C THR A 279 8.43 29.26 4.75
N ASN A 280 8.65 30.02 3.67
CA ASN A 280 9.88 30.78 3.46
C ASN A 280 9.85 32.16 4.16
N LEU A 281 9.52 32.17 5.46
CA LEU A 281 9.34 33.41 6.22
C LEU A 281 10.64 34.21 6.29
N GLN A 282 10.56 35.49 5.95
CA GLN A 282 11.69 36.40 6.01
C GLN A 282 11.70 37.19 7.31
N SER A 283 12.85 37.18 7.99
CA SER A 283 13.01 37.87 9.29
C SER A 283 12.67 39.36 9.21
N GLU A 284 13.01 40.03 8.11
CA GLU A 284 12.69 41.45 7.88
C GLU A 284 11.18 41.74 7.85
N HIS A 285 10.38 40.83 7.31
CA HIS A 285 8.93 40.98 7.25
C HIS A 285 8.32 40.73 8.63
N MET A 286 8.78 39.71 9.33
CA MET A 286 8.32 39.35 10.67
C MET A 286 8.59 40.43 11.72
N MET A 287 9.74 41.10 11.67
CA MET A 287 10.07 42.20 12.59
C MET A 287 9.17 43.43 12.40
N LYS A 288 8.67 43.66 11.18
CA LYS A 288 7.76 44.78 10.84
C LYS A 288 6.33 44.60 11.36
N VAL A 289 5.97 43.42 11.86
CA VAL A 289 4.63 43.08 12.35
C VAL A 289 4.43 43.67 13.75
N ASP A 290 3.25 44.25 13.97
CA ASP A 290 2.84 44.85 15.25
C ASP A 290 2.33 43.78 16.23
N TRP A 291 3.21 42.87 16.67
CA TRP A 291 2.90 41.69 17.51
C TRP A 291 2.13 42.02 18.80
N GLU A 292 2.39 43.19 19.39
CA GLU A 292 1.75 43.66 20.62
C GLU A 292 0.24 43.88 20.46
N SER A 293 -0.20 44.18 19.23
CA SER A 293 -1.60 44.43 18.90
C SER A 293 -2.39 43.15 18.57
N THR A 294 -1.73 41.99 18.60
CA THR A 294 -2.31 40.73 18.17
C THR A 294 -3.10 40.03 19.28
N ALA A 295 -4.20 39.37 18.90
CA ALA A 295 -4.97 38.48 19.78
C ALA A 295 -4.46 37.03 19.73
N LEU A 296 -3.23 36.83 19.23
CA LEU A 296 -2.70 35.52 18.88
C LEU A 296 -2.50 34.63 20.13
N GLN A 297 -3.01 33.40 20.05
CA GLN A 297 -2.92 32.40 21.11
C GLN A 297 -2.17 31.15 20.66
N GLU A 298 -2.19 30.83 19.37
CA GLU A 298 -1.59 29.63 18.80
C GLU A 298 -0.68 30.03 17.63
N LEU A 299 0.60 29.69 17.73
CA LEU A 299 1.62 29.98 16.72
C LEU A 299 2.44 28.73 16.40
N ASP A 300 2.49 28.35 15.13
CA ASP A 300 3.41 27.35 14.60
C ASP A 300 4.28 27.99 13.52
N ILE A 301 5.59 28.03 13.74
CA ILE A 301 6.60 28.65 12.87
C ILE A 301 7.70 27.65 12.51
N SER A 302 7.41 26.36 12.61
CA SER A 302 8.47 25.38 12.56
C SER A 302 9.06 25.10 11.21
N ALA A 303 10.30 24.62 11.28
CA ALA A 303 11.08 24.30 10.10
C ALA A 303 11.08 25.51 9.13
N THR A 304 11.35 26.69 9.69
CA THR A 304 11.53 27.97 9.00
C THR A 304 12.92 28.52 9.32
N ASP A 305 13.45 29.40 8.47
CA ASP A 305 14.80 29.97 8.59
C ASP A 305 14.83 31.33 9.31
N LEU A 306 14.03 31.48 10.37
CA LEU A 306 13.99 32.72 11.17
C LEU A 306 15.25 32.89 12.04
N SER A 307 15.78 34.12 12.08
CA SER A 307 16.95 34.44 12.89
C SER A 307 16.63 34.51 14.39
N SER A 308 17.65 34.31 15.25
CA SER A 308 17.50 34.43 16.70
C SER A 308 16.96 35.80 17.13
N GLU A 309 17.43 36.89 16.49
CA GLU A 309 16.98 38.26 16.76
C GLU A 309 15.50 38.44 16.47
N CYS A 310 15.04 37.92 15.32
CA CYS A 310 13.64 37.94 14.92
C CYS A 310 12.76 37.15 15.90
N LEU A 311 13.21 35.97 16.32
CA LEU A 311 12.48 35.14 17.29
C LEU A 311 12.35 35.83 18.66
N ILE A 312 13.42 36.49 19.13
CA ILE A 312 13.40 37.27 20.37
C ILE A 312 12.39 38.41 20.25
N ASP A 313 12.50 39.21 19.20
CA ASP A 313 11.63 40.36 18.95
C ASP A 313 10.15 39.96 18.85
N MET A 314 9.84 38.87 18.15
CA MET A 314 8.48 38.37 18.03
C MET A 314 7.93 37.81 19.36
N LEU A 315 8.65 36.88 20.01
CA LEU A 315 8.14 36.17 21.19
C LEU A 315 8.01 37.07 22.43
N THR A 316 8.86 38.10 22.54
CA THR A 316 8.77 39.09 23.62
C THR A 316 7.62 40.08 23.44
N ARG A 317 7.14 40.29 22.20
CA ARG A 317 6.03 41.20 21.89
C ARG A 317 4.64 40.54 21.82
N ILE A 318 4.54 39.21 21.75
CA ILE A 318 3.23 38.51 21.74
C ILE A 318 2.67 38.36 23.18
N PRO A 319 1.53 38.97 23.53
CA PRO A 319 1.10 39.11 24.92
C PRO A 319 0.45 37.87 25.55
N ASN A 320 -0.23 37.03 24.76
CA ASN A 320 -1.13 35.99 25.28
C ASN A 320 -0.96 34.62 24.60
N LEU A 321 0.26 34.28 24.19
CA LEU A 321 0.54 33.01 23.53
C LEU A 321 0.28 31.83 24.48
N ARG A 322 -0.54 30.88 24.02
CA ARG A 322 -0.93 29.65 24.73
C ARG A 322 -0.29 28.41 24.11
N TYR A 323 -0.02 28.43 22.81
CA TYR A 323 0.69 27.38 22.10
C TYR A 323 1.79 27.97 21.23
N LEU A 324 3.01 27.46 21.42
CA LEU A 324 4.14 27.75 20.56
C LEU A 324 4.70 26.45 20.00
N ALA A 325 4.84 26.41 18.69
CA ALA A 325 5.54 25.35 17.99
C ALA A 325 6.72 25.97 17.21
N ALA A 326 7.93 25.63 17.64
CA ALA A 326 9.18 26.18 17.11
C ALA A 326 10.30 25.13 16.88
N GLY A 327 9.96 23.83 16.85
CA GLY A 327 10.86 22.76 16.39
C GLY A 327 11.50 22.96 15.00
N GLN A 328 12.67 22.34 14.80
CA GLN A 328 13.49 22.41 13.58
C GLN A 328 13.84 23.83 13.10
N ILE A 329 14.02 24.78 14.02
CA ILE A 329 14.44 26.16 13.70
C ILE A 329 15.87 26.38 14.19
N ASN A 330 16.80 26.60 13.27
CA ASN A 330 18.22 26.79 13.60
C ASN A 330 18.46 28.01 14.50
N GLY A 331 17.72 29.11 14.29
CA GLY A 331 17.81 30.32 15.11
C GLY A 331 17.26 30.18 16.54
N PHE A 332 16.57 29.09 16.86
CA PHE A 332 15.96 28.92 18.18
C PHE A 332 16.99 28.32 19.17
N ASN A 333 17.67 29.20 19.89
CA ASN A 333 18.76 28.85 20.82
C ASN A 333 18.50 29.30 22.28
N ASP A 334 19.47 29.03 23.16
CA ASP A 334 19.44 29.42 24.58
C ASP A 334 19.17 30.92 24.80
N GLY A 335 19.68 31.79 23.91
CA GLY A 335 19.44 33.22 23.96
C GLY A 335 17.97 33.58 23.76
N VAL A 336 17.30 32.90 22.82
CA VAL A 336 15.85 33.08 22.56
C VAL A 336 15.03 32.68 23.78
N ILE A 337 15.31 31.51 24.38
CA ILE A 337 14.59 31.04 25.58
C ILE A 337 14.85 31.95 26.77
N LYS A 338 16.10 32.38 26.96
CA LYS A 338 16.47 33.29 28.05
C LYS A 338 15.71 34.62 27.92
N ALA A 339 15.70 35.23 26.74
CA ALA A 339 14.97 36.47 26.49
C ALA A 339 13.45 36.29 26.68
N TYR A 340 12.89 35.17 26.19
CA TYR A 340 11.47 34.87 26.35
C TYR A 340 11.08 34.68 27.83
N LEU A 341 11.99 34.09 28.62
CA LEU A 341 11.85 33.91 30.07
C LEU A 341 11.98 35.23 30.85
N GLU A 342 12.95 36.08 30.50
CA GLU A 342 13.24 37.35 31.17
C GLU A 342 12.10 38.37 30.95
N HIS A 343 11.57 38.45 29.73
CA HIS A 343 10.46 39.34 29.40
C HIS A 343 9.12 38.89 30.00
N GLY A 344 8.96 37.58 30.26
CA GLY A 344 7.80 37.03 30.98
C GLY A 344 6.51 36.90 30.16
N THR A 345 6.56 37.01 28.83
CA THR A 345 5.41 36.77 27.94
C THR A 345 4.98 35.30 27.90
N ALA A 346 5.85 34.36 28.27
CA ALA A 346 5.56 32.93 28.37
C ALA A 346 4.56 32.55 29.49
N LYS A 347 4.12 33.49 30.32
CA LYS A 347 3.23 33.25 31.48
C LYS A 347 1.87 32.62 31.16
N ASN A 348 1.41 32.69 29.91
CA ASN A 348 0.13 32.11 29.48
C ASN A 348 0.28 30.81 28.68
N LEU A 349 1.52 30.32 28.52
CA LEU A 349 1.82 29.17 27.69
C LEU A 349 1.26 27.88 28.32
N ILE A 350 0.48 27.15 27.54
CA ILE A 350 -0.18 25.89 27.93
C ILE A 350 0.47 24.72 27.19
N ALA A 351 0.98 24.94 25.99
CA ALA A 351 1.61 23.90 25.19
C ALA A 351 2.86 24.43 24.47
N LEU A 352 3.92 23.65 24.50
CA LEU A 352 5.21 23.99 23.88
C LEU A 352 5.73 22.82 23.05
N ASP A 353 6.13 23.09 21.81
CA ASP A 353 6.68 22.10 20.88
C ASP A 353 8.00 22.56 20.25
N LEU A 354 9.09 21.96 20.74
CA LEU A 354 10.48 22.22 20.35
C LEU A 354 11.14 20.97 19.72
N ASP A 355 10.34 20.16 19.01
CA ASP A 355 10.81 18.94 18.33
C ASP A 355 12.05 19.19 17.43
N SER A 356 13.06 18.32 17.53
CA SER A 356 14.30 18.36 16.74
C SER A 356 15.00 19.73 16.73
N LEU A 357 15.16 20.36 17.90
CA LEU A 357 16.07 21.49 18.07
C LEU A 357 17.43 21.01 18.56
N ASP A 358 18.52 21.45 17.92
CA ASP A 358 19.89 21.10 18.32
C ASP A 358 20.60 22.19 19.13
N ASN A 359 20.13 23.44 19.05
CA ASN A 359 20.83 24.63 19.57
C ASN A 359 20.39 25.09 20.97
N ILE A 360 19.82 24.18 21.76
CA ILE A 360 19.29 24.44 23.10
C ILE A 360 19.97 23.53 24.13
N SER A 361 20.31 24.05 25.30
CA SER A 361 20.93 23.28 26.39
C SER A 361 19.92 22.81 27.44
N ASP A 362 20.27 21.72 28.13
CA ASP A 362 19.53 21.22 29.30
C ASP A 362 19.37 22.29 30.38
N GLU A 363 20.38 23.14 30.58
CA GLU A 363 20.34 24.19 31.60
C GLU A 363 19.31 25.27 31.26
N ALA A 364 19.28 25.74 30.00
CA ALA A 364 18.31 26.73 29.55
C ALA A 364 16.88 26.17 29.61
N LEU A 365 16.69 24.93 29.16
CA LEU A 365 15.40 24.25 29.19
C LEU A 365 14.93 23.99 30.62
N TYR A 366 15.82 23.59 31.52
CA TYR A 366 15.52 23.41 32.94
C TYR A 366 15.07 24.73 33.59
N LYS A 367 15.77 25.85 33.35
CA LYS A 367 15.40 27.17 33.88
C LYS A 367 14.01 27.58 33.40
N PHE A 368 13.70 27.36 32.12
CA PHE A 368 12.40 27.67 31.55
C PHE A 368 11.28 26.81 32.17
N LEU A 369 11.48 25.48 32.21
CA LEU A 369 10.50 24.52 32.73
C LEU A 369 10.34 24.63 34.26
N SER A 370 11.38 25.04 34.99
CA SER A 370 11.29 25.33 36.42
C SER A 370 10.34 26.49 36.71
N ARG A 371 10.33 27.51 35.84
CA ARG A 371 9.45 28.67 36.01
C ARG A 371 8.05 28.44 35.47
N HIS A 372 7.90 27.87 34.27
CA HIS A 372 6.61 27.76 33.57
C HIS A 372 6.09 26.33 33.40
N GLY A 373 6.83 25.30 33.80
CA GLY A 373 6.41 23.91 33.60
C GLY A 373 5.13 23.51 34.33
N HIS A 374 4.82 24.15 35.46
CA HIS A 374 3.64 23.85 36.26
C HIS A 374 2.30 24.14 35.55
N GLN A 375 2.29 25.09 34.61
CA GLN A 375 1.10 25.48 33.81
C GLN A 375 1.01 24.76 32.46
N LEU A 376 2.08 24.12 32.00
CA LEU A 376 2.07 23.40 30.72
C LEU A 376 1.18 22.15 30.82
N HIS A 377 0.27 22.01 29.88
CA HIS A 377 -0.54 20.82 29.63
C HIS A 377 0.07 19.91 28.56
N GLY A 378 0.88 20.46 27.64
CA GLY A 378 1.56 19.71 26.58
C GLY A 378 3.00 20.18 26.36
N LEU A 379 3.93 19.22 26.24
CA LEU A 379 5.35 19.50 26.00
C LEU A 379 5.89 18.46 25.00
N SER A 380 6.48 18.93 23.90
CA SER A 380 7.12 18.10 22.87
C SER A 380 8.58 18.49 22.74
N LEU A 381 9.46 17.54 23.05
CA LEU A 381 10.93 17.64 23.05
C LEU A 381 11.55 16.44 22.33
N SER A 382 10.82 15.83 21.39
CA SER A 382 11.33 14.69 20.63
C SER A 382 12.46 15.10 19.70
N GLY A 383 13.29 14.15 19.27
CA GLY A 383 14.37 14.42 18.29
C GLY A 383 15.49 15.32 18.81
N MET A 384 15.63 15.49 20.13
CA MET A 384 16.69 16.28 20.75
C MET A 384 17.69 15.32 21.44
N PRO A 385 18.74 14.88 20.75
CA PRO A 385 19.60 13.79 21.23
C PRO A 385 20.50 14.17 22.41
N HIS A 386 20.68 15.48 22.65
CA HIS A 386 21.50 16.02 23.75
C HIS A 386 20.75 16.10 25.09
N ILE A 387 19.43 15.89 25.12
CA ILE A 387 18.65 15.95 26.36
C ILE A 387 18.99 14.77 27.28
N THR A 388 19.38 15.06 28.52
CA THR A 388 19.78 14.04 29.49
C THR A 388 18.63 13.55 30.39
N ASP A 389 18.81 12.36 30.98
CA ASP A 389 17.91 11.82 32.02
C ASP A 389 17.80 12.73 33.25
N SER A 390 18.89 13.43 33.57
CA SER A 390 18.98 14.31 34.72
C SER A 390 17.99 15.49 34.62
N LEU A 391 17.78 16.00 33.40
CA LEU A 391 16.75 17.00 33.12
C LEU A 391 15.36 16.44 33.42
N TRP A 392 15.03 15.26 32.91
CA TRP A 392 13.71 14.65 33.10
C TRP A 392 13.40 14.37 34.56
N GLN A 393 14.36 13.83 35.33
CA GLN A 393 14.20 13.60 36.76
C GLN A 393 13.87 14.90 37.52
N SER A 394 14.49 16.01 37.11
CA SER A 394 14.29 17.32 37.72
C SER A 394 12.98 17.99 37.27
N VAL A 395 12.58 17.83 36.00
CA VAL A 395 11.42 18.47 35.37
C VAL A 395 10.10 17.76 35.65
N LEU A 396 10.08 16.43 35.71
CA LEU A 396 8.84 15.64 35.90
C LEU A 396 8.03 16.04 37.16
N PRO A 397 8.65 16.32 38.33
CA PRO A 397 7.94 16.82 39.51
C PRO A 397 7.33 18.21 39.30
N ILE A 398 7.93 19.06 38.46
CA ILE A 398 7.49 20.44 38.18
C ILE A 398 6.27 20.46 37.25
N LEU A 399 6.21 19.55 36.28
CA LEU A 399 5.13 19.41 35.29
C LEU A 399 3.82 18.87 35.91
N LYS A 400 3.22 19.58 36.87
CA LYS A 400 2.06 19.13 37.66
C LYS A 400 0.78 18.96 36.83
N ASN A 401 0.58 19.82 35.82
CA ASN A 401 -0.60 19.81 34.94
C ASN A 401 -0.33 19.23 33.55
N ALA A 402 0.90 18.82 33.25
CA ALA A 402 1.26 18.28 31.95
C ALA A 402 0.65 16.87 31.82
N SER A 403 -0.40 16.77 31.03
CA SER A 403 -0.82 15.49 30.50
C SER A 403 0.06 15.21 29.29
N LEU A 404 1.16 14.48 29.49
CA LEU A 404 1.97 13.96 28.39
C LEU A 404 1.13 12.87 27.67
N ARG A 405 0.26 13.32 26.76
CA ARG A 405 -0.82 12.57 26.08
C ARG A 405 -0.42 12.14 24.68
N ASN A 406 -0.51 10.85 24.42
CA ASN A 406 -0.39 10.14 23.15
C ASN A 406 -0.92 8.70 23.41
N LYS A 407 -1.69 8.12 22.51
CA LYS A 407 -2.10 6.72 22.65
C LYS A 407 -1.92 6.08 21.30
N ARG A 408 -0.80 5.35 21.12
CA ARG A 408 -0.58 4.28 20.13
C ARG A 408 -1.25 4.44 18.76
N ARG A 409 -0.97 5.56 18.09
CA ARG A 409 -0.56 5.61 16.67
C ARG A 409 -0.14 7.00 16.17
N CYS A 410 0.18 7.95 17.04
CA CYS A 410 0.98 9.11 16.62
C CYS A 410 2.47 8.75 16.74
N ARG A 411 3.08 8.25 15.64
CA ARG A 411 4.22 9.05 15.15
C ARG A 411 3.58 10.37 14.78
N ILE A 412 4.23 11.48 15.14
CA ILE A 412 3.93 12.87 14.75
C ILE A 412 3.56 13.74 15.96
N ALA A 413 4.55 14.51 16.44
CA ALA A 413 4.32 15.86 16.95
C ALA A 413 3.40 16.57 15.96
N ILE A 414 2.41 17.35 16.37
CA ILE A 414 1.43 17.99 15.44
C ILE A 414 2.07 18.80 14.28
N LYS A 415 3.37 19.00 14.33
CA LYS A 415 4.27 19.50 13.29
C LYS A 415 4.66 18.54 12.15
N THR A 416 4.59 17.23 12.37
CA THR A 416 5.15 16.22 11.45
C THR A 416 4.09 15.46 10.63
N LEU A 417 2.79 15.82 10.72
CA LEU A 417 1.72 15.15 9.95
C LEU A 417 1.70 15.68 8.52
N VAL A 418 2.39 16.80 8.34
CA VAL A 418 2.66 17.39 7.05
C VAL A 418 4.07 17.10 6.57
N HIS A 419 5.05 17.10 7.49
CA HIS A 419 6.45 17.07 7.11
C HIS A 419 7.00 15.65 6.83
N LYS A 420 6.67 14.63 7.63
CA LYS A 420 7.11 13.23 7.37
C LYS A 420 6.13 12.39 6.55
N ALA A 421 5.05 13.00 6.07
CA ALA A 421 4.28 12.44 4.96
C ALA A 421 5.05 12.55 3.62
N CYS A 422 6.12 13.37 3.58
CA CYS A 422 6.87 13.67 2.37
C CYS A 422 8.28 13.04 2.29
N ASP A 423 8.82 12.39 3.33
CA ASP A 423 10.28 12.09 3.36
C ASP A 423 10.77 10.67 3.70
N SER A 424 9.96 9.64 4.02
CA SER A 424 10.59 8.29 4.18
C SER A 424 9.68 7.07 4.07
N TYR A 425 10.02 6.27 3.06
CA TYR A 425 9.78 4.83 2.94
C TYR A 425 10.23 4.09 4.21
N THR A 426 9.31 3.44 4.92
CA THR A 426 9.42 2.12 5.60
C THR A 426 8.41 2.03 6.75
N LEU A 427 7.30 1.32 6.52
CA LEU A 427 6.57 0.51 7.53
C LEU A 427 5.39 -0.18 6.85
N SER A 428 5.62 -1.44 6.47
CA SER A 428 4.60 -2.41 6.13
C SER A 428 3.82 -2.82 7.40
N ASN A 429 2.53 -3.11 7.23
CA ASN A 429 1.62 -3.73 8.21
C ASN A 429 1.20 -2.91 9.43
N ILE A 430 0.26 -1.97 9.27
CA ILE A 430 -0.78 -1.79 10.29
C ILE A 430 -2.10 -1.35 9.61
N GLY A 431 -3.16 -2.15 9.70
CA GLY A 431 -4.53 -1.77 9.28
C GLY A 431 -5.14 -0.71 10.20
N GLY A 432 -5.98 0.19 9.70
CA GLY A 432 -6.65 1.20 10.54
C GLY A 432 -7.69 2.04 9.80
N ARG A 433 -8.84 2.24 10.45
CA ARG A 433 -9.87 3.22 10.07
C ARG A 433 -9.40 4.63 10.45
N VAL A 434 -9.79 5.60 9.63
CA VAL A 434 -9.54 7.06 9.63
C VAL A 434 -8.15 7.57 9.30
N LEU A 435 -8.07 8.08 8.07
CA LEU A 435 -7.12 9.08 7.61
C LEU A 435 -7.83 9.99 6.59
N ALA A 436 -8.94 10.61 6.98
CA ALA A 436 -9.86 11.30 6.08
C ALA A 436 -9.50 12.76 5.74
N MET A 437 -8.22 13.14 5.76
CA MET A 437 -7.75 14.41 5.17
C MET A 437 -6.32 14.29 4.58
N ALA A 438 -5.70 13.10 4.63
CA ALA A 438 -4.35 12.85 4.09
C ALA A 438 -4.28 11.61 3.19
N THR A 439 -5.41 11.01 2.83
CA THR A 439 -5.46 9.87 1.86
C THR A 439 -5.68 10.31 0.42
N CYS A 440 -6.04 11.57 0.21
CA CYS A 440 -6.24 12.15 -1.11
C CYS A 440 -4.94 12.05 -1.93
N THR A 441 -3.79 12.34 -1.34
CA THR A 441 -2.52 12.52 -2.04
C THR A 441 -1.88 11.25 -2.63
N LEU A 442 -2.45 10.04 -2.42
CA LEU A 442 -1.68 8.78 -2.56
C LEU A 442 -2.16 7.77 -3.62
N LEU A 443 -3.14 8.08 -4.47
CA LEU A 443 -3.57 7.17 -5.54
C LEU A 443 -3.06 7.54 -6.95
N GLY A 444 -2.51 8.75 -7.16
CA GLY A 444 -1.96 9.18 -8.46
C GLY A 444 -0.52 8.72 -8.73
N ALA A 445 0.37 8.81 -7.73
CA ALA A 445 1.81 8.57 -7.92
C ALA A 445 2.23 7.09 -7.97
N ARG A 446 1.32 6.14 -7.72
CA ARG A 446 1.66 4.70 -7.68
C ARG A 446 1.72 4.03 -9.06
N PHE A 447 1.36 4.73 -10.13
CA PHE A 447 1.34 4.16 -11.49
C PHE A 447 2.43 4.68 -12.43
N PHE A 448 3.11 5.79 -12.11
CA PHE A 448 4.10 6.39 -13.03
C PHE A 448 5.57 6.21 -12.62
N CYS A 449 5.89 6.14 -11.32
CA CYS A 449 7.29 6.12 -10.87
C CYS A 449 8.00 4.75 -11.01
N THR A 450 7.26 3.64 -11.11
CA THR A 450 7.87 2.33 -11.38
C THR A 450 8.35 2.20 -12.83
N THR A 451 7.71 2.84 -13.80
CA THR A 451 8.03 2.68 -15.21
C THR A 451 9.30 3.45 -15.62
N MET A 452 9.51 4.66 -15.07
CA MET A 452 10.70 5.49 -15.35
C MET A 452 12.00 4.96 -14.72
N ARG A 453 11.96 4.39 -13.51
CA ARG A 453 13.15 3.74 -12.91
C ARG A 453 13.54 2.43 -13.62
N GLN A 454 12.59 1.74 -14.25
CA GLN A 454 12.77 0.41 -14.85
C GLN A 454 13.37 0.46 -16.27
N LEU A 455 13.06 1.48 -17.07
CA LEU A 455 13.68 1.72 -18.38
C LEU A 455 15.14 2.16 -18.25
N ASN A 456 15.48 2.93 -17.20
CA ASN A 456 16.86 3.35 -16.94
C ASN A 456 17.80 2.17 -16.63
N ASP A 457 17.33 1.12 -15.93
CA ASP A 457 18.11 -0.10 -15.68
C ASP A 457 18.37 -0.89 -16.97
N LEU A 458 17.35 -1.03 -17.85
CA LEU A 458 17.50 -1.70 -19.14
C LEU A 458 18.41 -0.92 -20.08
N ARG A 459 18.24 0.40 -20.16
CA ARG A 459 19.10 1.29 -20.96
C ARG A 459 20.55 1.21 -20.51
N PHE A 460 20.80 1.23 -19.20
CA PHE A 460 22.14 1.06 -18.64
C PHE A 460 22.77 -0.29 -19.03
N LEU A 461 22.00 -1.38 -18.92
CA LEU A 461 22.47 -2.72 -19.29
C LEU A 461 22.80 -2.81 -20.78
N ILE A 462 21.94 -2.26 -21.64
CA ILE A 462 22.13 -2.27 -23.09
C ILE A 462 23.32 -1.40 -23.50
N ASP A 463 23.48 -0.20 -22.94
CA ASP A 463 24.61 0.69 -23.24
C ASP A 463 25.96 0.09 -22.79
N GLU A 464 25.98 -0.72 -21.72
CA GLU A 464 27.16 -1.49 -21.32
C GLU A 464 27.54 -2.56 -22.36
N THR A 465 26.56 -3.12 -23.08
CA THR A 465 26.79 -4.13 -24.13
C THR A 465 27.11 -3.54 -25.50
N LYS A 466 26.60 -2.35 -25.84
CA LYS A 466 26.95 -1.62 -27.08
C LYS A 466 28.45 -1.35 -27.19
N ASN A 467 29.11 -1.10 -26.07
CA ASN A 467 30.55 -0.82 -26.00
C ASN A 467 31.41 -2.07 -25.77
N CYS A 468 30.83 -3.28 -25.76
CA CYS A 468 31.52 -4.51 -25.37
C CYS A 468 31.02 -5.74 -26.15
N PHE A 469 31.78 -6.14 -27.18
CA PHE A 469 31.45 -7.30 -28.02
C PHE A 469 31.36 -8.64 -27.26
N THR A 470 31.98 -8.75 -26.07
CA THR A 470 32.01 -9.98 -25.26
C THR A 470 30.83 -10.13 -24.31
N LYS A 471 29.87 -9.18 -24.30
CA LYS A 471 28.69 -9.21 -23.43
C LYS A 471 27.38 -9.22 -24.23
N LEU A 472 26.37 -9.88 -23.68
CA LEU A 472 25.00 -9.96 -24.21
C LEU A 472 24.00 -9.50 -23.15
N THR A 473 22.97 -8.77 -23.57
CA THR A 473 21.82 -8.43 -22.72
C THR A 473 20.73 -9.47 -22.94
N LEU A 474 20.37 -10.20 -21.88
CA LEU A 474 19.25 -11.13 -21.89
C LEU A 474 18.06 -10.54 -21.14
N GLU A 475 16.89 -10.76 -21.71
CA GLU A 475 15.59 -10.46 -21.11
C GLU A 475 14.87 -11.77 -20.85
N CYS A 476 14.11 -11.86 -19.77
CA CYS A 476 13.33 -13.02 -19.42
C CYS A 476 11.92 -12.60 -19.01
N THR A 477 10.91 -13.33 -19.50
CA THR A 477 9.53 -13.18 -18.99
C THR A 477 9.33 -14.02 -17.74
N VAL A 478 8.58 -13.50 -16.78
CA VAL A 478 8.22 -14.15 -15.52
C VAL A 478 6.78 -13.82 -15.17
N ALA A 479 6.08 -14.75 -14.52
CA ALA A 479 4.76 -14.47 -13.99
C ALA A 479 4.82 -13.26 -13.04
N THR A 480 3.98 -12.25 -13.31
CA THR A 480 3.96 -10.99 -12.53
C THR A 480 3.84 -11.28 -11.04
N GLY A 481 4.64 -10.62 -10.21
CA GLY A 481 4.73 -10.84 -8.77
C GLY A 481 5.90 -11.75 -8.33
N PHE A 482 6.56 -12.45 -9.26
CA PHE A 482 7.73 -13.30 -8.99
C PHE A 482 9.06 -12.75 -9.53
N GLU A 483 9.10 -11.50 -9.99
CA GLU A 483 10.28 -10.84 -10.56
C GLU A 483 11.50 -10.92 -9.62
N GLN A 484 11.28 -10.69 -8.32
CA GLN A 484 12.35 -10.77 -7.33
C GLN A 484 12.86 -12.19 -7.12
N THR A 485 11.98 -13.19 -7.26
CA THR A 485 12.35 -14.61 -7.13
C THR A 485 13.22 -15.03 -8.31
N ALA A 486 12.84 -14.62 -9.52
CA ALA A 486 13.61 -14.82 -10.73
C ALA A 486 14.97 -14.09 -10.68
N ARG A 487 14.99 -12.83 -10.19
CA ARG A 487 16.24 -12.10 -9.93
C ARG A 487 17.18 -12.85 -9.01
N ASN A 488 16.66 -13.43 -7.92
CA ASN A 488 17.48 -14.19 -6.98
C ASN A 488 18.02 -15.48 -7.62
N GLU A 489 17.24 -16.17 -8.45
CA GLU A 489 17.73 -17.33 -9.22
C GLU A 489 18.87 -16.92 -10.18
N CYS A 490 18.70 -15.82 -10.92
CA CYS A 490 19.75 -15.29 -11.80
C CYS A 490 21.04 -15.02 -11.01
N LEU A 491 20.96 -14.35 -9.87
CA LEU A 491 22.15 -14.08 -9.03
C LEU A 491 22.81 -15.36 -8.51
N GLN A 492 22.02 -16.38 -8.14
CA GLN A 492 22.53 -17.65 -7.63
C GLN A 492 23.21 -18.50 -8.71
N LYS A 493 22.63 -18.60 -9.92
CA LYS A 493 23.13 -19.48 -10.98
C LYS A 493 24.15 -18.83 -11.91
N LEU A 494 23.99 -17.53 -12.15
CA LEU A 494 24.84 -16.77 -13.06
C LEU A 494 25.96 -16.00 -12.34
N GLY A 495 25.85 -15.81 -11.01
CA GLY A 495 26.88 -15.29 -10.11
C GLY A 495 26.58 -13.92 -9.48
N GLU A 496 26.99 -13.68 -8.22
CA GLU A 496 26.59 -12.49 -7.44
C GLU A 496 27.01 -11.12 -8.01
N LYS A 497 27.97 -11.09 -8.96
CA LYS A 497 28.49 -9.86 -9.57
C LYS A 497 27.69 -9.38 -10.80
N ILE A 498 26.68 -10.13 -11.26
CA ILE A 498 25.86 -9.69 -12.41
C ILE A 498 24.87 -8.60 -12.01
N LYS A 499 24.73 -7.57 -12.85
CA LYS A 499 23.66 -6.58 -12.70
C LYS A 499 22.37 -7.17 -13.26
N VAL A 500 21.34 -7.20 -12.42
CA VAL A 500 20.00 -7.72 -12.77
C VAL A 500 18.97 -6.62 -12.54
N GLY A 501 18.33 -6.18 -13.62
CA GLY A 501 17.17 -5.29 -13.61
C GLY A 501 15.87 -6.09 -13.57
N THR A 502 14.80 -5.50 -13.06
CA THR A 502 13.46 -6.13 -13.02
C THR A 502 12.41 -5.13 -13.44
N SER A 503 11.51 -5.53 -14.33
CA SER A 503 10.29 -4.79 -14.68
C SER A 503 9.08 -5.69 -14.45
N ARG A 504 7.86 -5.14 -14.52
CA ARG A 504 6.64 -5.90 -14.32
C ARG A 504 6.58 -7.11 -15.27
N GLY A 505 6.63 -8.31 -14.69
CA GLY A 505 6.65 -9.58 -15.44
C GLY A 505 7.94 -9.85 -16.22
N ARG A 506 9.04 -9.11 -15.96
CA ARG A 506 10.30 -9.23 -16.71
C ARG A 506 11.54 -9.11 -15.83
N VAL A 507 12.62 -9.77 -16.24
CA VAL A 507 13.95 -9.67 -15.63
C VAL A 507 14.99 -9.48 -16.74
N PHE A 508 15.93 -8.58 -16.56
CA PHE A 508 16.98 -8.27 -17.54
C PHE A 508 18.34 -8.40 -16.88
N PHE A 509 19.34 -8.94 -17.59
CA PHE A 509 20.70 -9.04 -17.07
C PHE A 509 21.74 -9.15 -18.18
N ASN A 510 22.96 -8.71 -17.88
CA ASN A 510 24.12 -8.87 -18.76
C ASN A 510 24.86 -10.17 -18.45
N THR A 511 25.18 -10.95 -19.48
CA THR A 511 26.04 -12.14 -19.40
C THR A 511 27.18 -12.05 -20.40
N LYS A 512 28.24 -12.85 -20.21
CA LYS A 512 29.30 -12.99 -21.21
C LYS A 512 28.80 -13.84 -22.37
N TYR A 513 29.28 -13.56 -23.57
CA TYR A 513 28.99 -14.35 -24.77
C TYR A 513 29.24 -15.84 -24.51
N ASP A 514 30.41 -16.23 -24.02
CA ASP A 514 30.74 -17.64 -23.77
C ASP A 514 29.97 -18.30 -22.60
N SER A 515 29.10 -17.57 -21.92
CA SER A 515 28.35 -18.04 -20.75
C SER A 515 26.83 -17.95 -20.92
N TYR A 516 26.33 -17.65 -22.13
CA TYR A 516 24.90 -17.53 -22.34
C TYR A 516 24.16 -18.85 -22.04
N HIS A 517 24.72 -20.02 -22.38
CA HIS A 517 24.06 -21.32 -22.17
C HIS A 517 23.55 -21.56 -20.74
N LYS A 518 24.13 -20.90 -19.73
CA LYS A 518 23.66 -20.97 -18.34
C LYS A 518 22.22 -20.47 -18.15
N PHE A 519 21.65 -19.69 -19.08
CA PHE A 519 20.23 -19.32 -19.00
C PHE A 519 19.30 -20.55 -19.09
N GLN A 520 19.74 -21.63 -19.76
CA GLN A 520 18.96 -22.87 -19.88
C GLN A 520 18.77 -23.56 -18.52
N GLU A 521 19.58 -23.21 -17.52
CA GLU A 521 19.43 -23.69 -16.15
C GLU A 521 18.31 -22.96 -15.39
N LEU A 522 17.85 -21.78 -15.86
CA LEU A 522 16.84 -20.97 -15.18
C LEU A 522 15.46 -21.65 -15.25
N ARG A 523 14.79 -21.71 -14.10
CA ARG A 523 13.50 -22.40 -13.93
C ARG A 523 12.36 -21.45 -13.59
N SER A 524 12.66 -20.26 -13.08
CA SER A 524 11.67 -19.25 -12.69
C SER A 524 11.06 -18.48 -13.86
N VAL A 525 11.68 -18.54 -15.04
CA VAL A 525 11.33 -17.75 -16.23
C VAL A 525 10.60 -18.58 -17.29
N ASP A 526 9.70 -17.94 -18.04
CA ASP A 526 8.89 -18.57 -19.08
C ASP A 526 9.61 -18.57 -20.45
N HIS A 527 10.04 -17.39 -20.92
CA HIS A 527 10.80 -17.21 -22.15
C HIS A 527 12.03 -16.35 -21.92
N VAL A 528 13.10 -16.63 -22.67
CA VAL A 528 14.36 -15.90 -22.67
C VAL A 528 14.55 -15.26 -24.05
N TYR A 529 14.86 -13.97 -24.05
CA TYR A 529 15.10 -13.16 -25.24
C TYR A 529 16.51 -12.62 -25.18
N VAL A 530 17.16 -12.53 -26.33
CA VAL A 530 18.40 -11.77 -26.51
C VAL A 530 18.06 -10.42 -27.13
N VAL A 531 18.45 -9.34 -26.47
CA VAL A 531 18.10 -7.97 -26.89
C VAL A 531 19.02 -7.54 -28.03
N ALA A 532 18.44 -7.15 -29.16
CA ALA A 532 19.14 -6.69 -30.37
C ALA A 532 19.50 -5.21 -30.32
N GLY A 533 18.69 -4.38 -29.64
CA GLY A 533 19.04 -2.99 -29.44
C GLY A 533 17.92 -2.19 -28.82
N PHE A 534 18.25 -0.95 -28.45
CA PHE A 534 17.37 0.04 -27.85
C PHE A 534 17.61 1.40 -28.50
N THR A 535 16.55 2.12 -28.79
CA THR A 535 16.56 3.47 -29.35
C THR A 535 15.38 4.26 -28.79
N ASN A 536 15.61 5.53 -28.48
CA ASN A 536 14.56 6.47 -28.13
C ASN A 536 14.15 7.23 -29.40
N VAL A 537 12.85 7.34 -29.63
CA VAL A 537 12.26 7.95 -30.83
C VAL A 537 11.12 8.86 -30.39
N SER A 538 11.22 10.15 -30.72
CA SER A 538 10.12 11.10 -30.47
C SER A 538 8.92 10.80 -31.38
N LEU A 539 7.81 10.37 -30.80
CA LEU A 539 6.58 10.01 -31.49
C LEU A 539 5.55 11.14 -31.34
N GLY A 540 5.02 11.65 -32.46
CA GLY A 540 4.21 12.87 -32.48
C GLY A 540 2.77 12.70 -31.98
N GLY A 541 2.30 11.46 -31.87
CA GLY A 541 1.08 11.04 -31.15
C GLY A 541 -0.27 11.51 -31.69
N GLN A 542 -0.28 12.51 -32.58
CA GLN A 542 -1.46 12.95 -33.32
C GLN A 542 -1.71 12.07 -34.57
N PRO A 543 -2.96 11.91 -35.03
CA PRO A 543 -3.28 11.09 -36.21
C PRO A 543 -2.52 11.50 -37.48
N GLU A 544 -2.25 12.80 -37.64
CA GLU A 544 -1.47 13.39 -38.74
C GLU A 544 0.00 12.96 -38.75
N HIS A 545 0.55 12.57 -37.60
CA HIS A 545 1.92 12.08 -37.46
C HIS A 545 2.05 10.57 -37.62
N LYS A 546 0.95 9.83 -37.78
CA LYS A 546 0.94 8.34 -37.85
C LYS A 546 1.93 7.77 -38.85
N ILE A 547 1.97 8.29 -40.07
CA ILE A 547 2.86 7.79 -41.13
C ILE A 547 4.33 8.05 -40.76
N ASN A 548 4.62 9.26 -40.28
CA ASN A 548 5.95 9.66 -39.85
C ASN A 548 6.43 8.83 -38.64
N ASP A 549 5.55 8.57 -37.67
CA ASP A 549 5.84 7.76 -36.49
C ASP A 549 6.15 6.30 -36.87
N LEU A 550 5.39 5.71 -37.81
CA LEU A 550 5.66 4.37 -38.33
C LEU A 550 6.98 4.30 -39.13
N GLU A 551 7.32 5.32 -39.93
CA GLU A 551 8.62 5.39 -40.62
C GLU A 551 9.80 5.51 -39.64
N LYS A 552 9.62 6.24 -38.53
CA LYS A 552 10.65 6.28 -37.48
C LYS A 552 10.82 4.92 -36.80
N ILE A 553 9.73 4.19 -36.52
CA ILE A 553 9.77 2.82 -35.99
C ILE A 553 10.51 1.90 -36.96
N LYS A 554 10.19 1.99 -38.25
CA LYS A 554 10.90 1.26 -39.32
C LYS A 554 12.40 1.52 -39.28
N GLY A 555 12.81 2.79 -39.14
CA GLY A 555 14.21 3.20 -39.06
C GLY A 555 15.01 2.58 -37.91
N THR A 556 14.37 2.22 -36.79
CA THR A 556 15.05 1.60 -35.63
C THR A 556 15.66 0.23 -35.94
N THR A 557 15.14 -0.51 -36.92
CA THR A 557 15.73 -1.79 -37.37
C THR A 557 17.19 -1.66 -37.81
N ASN A 558 17.62 -0.47 -38.25
CA ASN A 558 18.99 -0.21 -38.68
C ASN A 558 19.92 0.14 -37.52
N SER A 559 19.40 0.58 -36.38
CA SER A 559 20.20 0.90 -35.19
C SER A 559 20.47 -0.30 -34.28
N PHE A 560 19.87 -1.47 -34.56
CA PHE A 560 20.00 -2.69 -33.76
C PHE A 560 21.07 -3.65 -34.30
N GLU A 561 21.77 -4.35 -33.38
CA GLU A 561 22.89 -5.26 -33.66
C GLU A 561 22.42 -6.69 -33.99
N TRP A 562 21.77 -6.87 -35.13
CA TRP A 562 21.16 -8.16 -35.50
C TRP A 562 22.15 -9.31 -35.67
N ASP A 563 23.33 -9.09 -36.25
CA ASP A 563 24.27 -10.19 -36.57
C ASP A 563 24.74 -10.94 -35.33
N LYS A 564 25.03 -10.19 -34.25
CA LYS A 564 25.44 -10.74 -32.96
C LYS A 564 24.33 -11.60 -32.35
N VAL A 565 23.09 -11.11 -32.41
CA VAL A 565 21.92 -11.77 -31.82
C VAL A 565 21.50 -13.00 -32.62
N LEU A 566 21.56 -12.92 -33.95
CA LEU A 566 21.24 -14.02 -34.86
C LEU A 566 22.26 -15.16 -34.78
N THR A 567 23.53 -14.85 -34.54
CA THR A 567 24.56 -15.87 -34.30
C THR A 567 24.24 -16.69 -33.05
N VAL A 568 23.93 -16.00 -31.94
CA VAL A 568 23.51 -16.67 -30.69
C VAL A 568 22.24 -17.49 -30.89
N TRP A 569 21.25 -16.95 -31.60
CA TRP A 569 20.01 -17.68 -31.91
C TRP A 569 20.28 -18.93 -32.74
N LYS A 570 21.12 -18.85 -33.79
CA LYS A 570 21.47 -19.99 -34.64
C LYS A 570 22.09 -21.12 -33.84
N GLU A 571 23.02 -20.78 -32.94
CA GLU A 571 23.69 -21.74 -32.06
C GLU A 571 22.70 -22.39 -31.08
N VAL A 572 21.82 -21.61 -30.44
CA VAL A 572 20.84 -22.13 -29.46
C VAL A 572 19.73 -22.95 -30.13
N ALA A 573 19.26 -22.52 -31.29
CA ALA A 573 18.18 -23.17 -32.03
C ALA A 573 18.68 -24.37 -32.86
N GLU A 574 19.99 -24.62 -32.88
CA GLU A 574 20.65 -25.63 -33.71
C GLU A 574 20.18 -25.54 -35.19
N PHE A 575 20.02 -24.32 -35.70
CA PHE A 575 19.44 -24.09 -37.03
C PHE A 575 20.50 -24.29 -38.12
N GLU A 576 20.33 -25.32 -38.94
CA GLU A 576 21.28 -25.69 -40.01
C GLU A 576 21.08 -24.95 -41.34
N GLY A 577 20.00 -24.17 -41.49
CA GLY A 577 19.65 -23.46 -42.72
C GLY A 577 20.43 -22.15 -42.97
N ASN A 578 20.12 -21.48 -44.09
CA ASN A 578 20.74 -20.23 -44.50
C ASN A 578 20.05 -19.02 -43.85
N LEU A 579 20.72 -18.36 -42.89
CA LEU A 579 20.19 -17.16 -42.23
C LEU A 579 20.17 -15.91 -43.11
N TYR A 580 21.01 -15.85 -44.15
CA TYR A 580 21.15 -14.68 -45.01
C TYR A 580 20.95 -15.09 -46.48
N PRO A 581 19.74 -15.52 -46.86
CA PRO A 581 19.45 -15.90 -48.24
C PRO A 581 19.57 -14.73 -49.19
N THR A 582 20.05 -15.02 -50.40
CA THR A 582 20.02 -14.09 -51.52
C THR A 582 18.59 -13.87 -51.98
N ARG A 583 18.34 -12.73 -52.64
CA ARG A 583 16.99 -12.40 -53.15
C ARG A 583 16.41 -13.50 -54.05
N LYS A 584 17.27 -14.12 -54.87
CA LYS A 584 16.89 -15.23 -55.75
C LYS A 584 16.51 -16.51 -55.00
N GLU A 585 17.18 -16.81 -53.89
CA GLU A 585 16.85 -17.97 -53.04
C GLU A 585 15.51 -17.77 -52.33
N TYR A 586 15.25 -16.56 -51.84
CA TYR A 586 13.96 -16.19 -51.24
C TYR A 586 12.81 -16.30 -52.24
N GLU A 587 12.95 -15.73 -53.44
CA GLU A 587 11.92 -15.78 -54.49
C GLU A 587 11.59 -17.23 -54.89
N ARG A 588 12.60 -18.09 -54.98
CA ARG A 588 12.41 -19.54 -55.21
C ARG A 588 11.67 -20.21 -54.06
N ALA A 589 12.05 -19.95 -52.81
CA ALA A 589 11.41 -20.57 -51.65
C ALA A 589 9.94 -20.16 -51.51
N VAL A 590 9.61 -18.89 -51.75
CA VAL A 590 8.22 -18.38 -51.74
C VAL A 590 7.39 -19.02 -52.87
N ALA A 591 7.98 -19.21 -54.06
CA ALA A 591 7.29 -19.88 -55.17
C ALA A 591 6.98 -21.35 -54.84
N VAL A 592 7.93 -22.08 -54.23
CA VAL A 592 7.73 -23.46 -53.77
C VAL A 592 6.62 -23.54 -52.72
N GLU A 593 6.59 -22.60 -51.78
CA GLU A 593 5.60 -22.56 -50.70
C GLU A 593 4.19 -22.27 -51.21
N LYS A 594 4.03 -21.31 -52.14
CA LYS A 594 2.77 -21.06 -52.85
C LYS A 594 2.30 -22.29 -53.64
N THR A 595 3.21 -22.99 -54.31
CA THR A 595 2.88 -24.21 -55.08
C THR A 595 2.44 -25.36 -54.16
N THR A 596 3.04 -25.47 -52.97
CA THR A 596 2.69 -26.48 -51.97
C THR A 596 1.32 -26.20 -51.33
N LEU A 597 0.98 -24.93 -51.08
CA LEU A 597 -0.34 -24.49 -50.61
C LEU A 597 -1.43 -24.75 -51.66
N LEU A 598 -1.16 -24.49 -52.95
CA LEU A 598 -2.06 -24.78 -54.07
C LEU A 598 -2.30 -26.29 -54.25
N ARG A 599 -1.28 -27.14 -54.01
CA ARG A 599 -1.41 -28.61 -54.09
C ARG A 599 -2.23 -29.22 -52.95
N ASN A 600 -2.28 -28.58 -51.78
CA ASN A 600 -2.94 -29.09 -50.58
C ASN A 600 -4.42 -28.66 -50.44
N GLY A 601 -5.00 -28.00 -51.46
CA GLY A 601 -6.46 -27.84 -51.58
C GLY A 601 -7.14 -27.03 -50.48
N MET A 602 -6.46 -26.04 -49.89
CA MET A 602 -7.07 -25.08 -48.96
C MET A 602 -7.27 -23.74 -49.68
N SER A 603 -8.37 -23.63 -50.43
CA SER A 603 -8.87 -22.36 -50.93
C SER A 603 -9.96 -21.85 -50.01
N ASP A 604 -9.79 -20.65 -49.46
CA ASP A 604 -10.93 -19.76 -49.25
C ASP A 604 -10.53 -18.37 -49.74
N THR A 605 -11.25 -17.93 -50.78
CA THR A 605 -11.38 -16.58 -51.34
C THR A 605 -10.16 -15.92 -51.99
N GLU A 606 -10.29 -15.69 -53.30
CA GLU A 606 -9.36 -14.97 -54.19
C GLU A 606 -9.10 -13.50 -53.77
N ASP A 607 -9.86 -12.95 -52.82
CA ASP A 607 -9.74 -11.57 -52.34
C ASP A 607 -8.64 -11.35 -51.27
N GLU A 608 -8.15 -12.40 -50.58
CA GLU A 608 -7.11 -12.23 -49.53
C GLU A 608 -5.68 -12.18 -50.08
N ILE A 609 -5.45 -12.62 -51.33
CA ILE A 609 -4.12 -12.60 -51.96
C ILE A 609 -3.75 -11.18 -52.43
N GLU A 610 -4.72 -10.30 -52.64
CA GLU A 610 -4.50 -8.93 -53.09
C GLU A 610 -4.04 -7.98 -51.96
N PHE A 611 -4.18 -8.38 -50.69
CA PHE A 611 -3.84 -7.53 -49.54
C PHE A 611 -2.35 -7.62 -49.10
N GLN A 612 -1.57 -8.55 -49.66
CA GLN A 612 -0.15 -8.75 -49.27
C GLN A 612 0.90 -8.11 -50.17
N CYS A 613 0.55 -7.47 -51.29
CA CYS A 613 1.53 -6.78 -52.14
C CYS A 613 0.93 -5.51 -52.74
N LYS A 614 1.01 -4.37 -52.03
CA LYS A 614 0.66 -3.07 -52.62
C LYS A 614 1.81 -2.29 -53.24
N ASP A 615 3.04 -2.77 -53.15
CA ASP A 615 4.14 -2.22 -53.92
C ASP A 615 4.97 -3.37 -54.45
N ILE A 616 4.85 -3.65 -55.75
CA ILE A 616 5.93 -3.96 -56.71
C ILE A 616 5.23 -4.28 -58.04
N HIS A 617 5.49 -3.46 -59.06
CA HIS A 617 5.21 -3.78 -60.45
C HIS A 617 6.02 -5.01 -60.88
N TYR A 618 5.43 -6.21 -60.88
CA TYR A 618 5.97 -7.36 -61.62
C TYR A 618 5.05 -7.72 -62.79
N LYS A 619 5.63 -7.81 -63.98
CA LYS A 619 4.93 -8.29 -65.18
C LYS A 619 4.72 -9.80 -65.04
N LYS A 620 3.47 -10.23 -65.19
CA LYS A 620 2.99 -11.64 -65.18
C LYS A 620 3.86 -12.61 -65.99
N THR A 621 4.54 -12.11 -67.03
CA THR A 621 5.43 -12.85 -67.93
C THR A 621 6.76 -13.33 -67.34
N GLU A 622 7.24 -12.79 -66.22
CA GLU A 622 8.48 -13.27 -65.58
C GLU A 622 8.23 -14.42 -64.58
N LEU A 623 7.04 -14.47 -63.97
CA LEU A 623 6.64 -15.56 -63.08
C LEU A 623 6.37 -16.87 -63.83
N GLU A 624 5.80 -16.79 -65.03
CA GLU A 624 5.56 -17.96 -65.90
C GLU A 624 6.88 -18.59 -66.36
N LYS A 625 7.91 -17.78 -66.62
CA LYS A 625 9.26 -18.27 -66.97
C LYS A 625 9.95 -19.02 -65.82
N ALA A 626 9.79 -18.56 -64.58
CA ALA A 626 10.36 -19.23 -63.41
C ALA A 626 9.63 -20.55 -63.08
N LEU A 627 8.35 -20.65 -63.45
CA LEU A 627 7.54 -21.87 -63.31
C LEU A 627 7.97 -22.95 -64.33
N ASP A 628 8.25 -22.57 -65.58
CA ASP A 628 8.74 -23.50 -66.62
C ASP A 628 10.15 -24.04 -66.33
N GLU A 629 11.04 -23.23 -65.74
CA GLU A 629 12.38 -23.68 -65.35
C GLU A 629 12.36 -24.68 -64.18
N ALA A 630 11.41 -24.55 -63.23
CA ALA A 630 11.28 -25.43 -62.08
C ALA A 630 10.65 -26.80 -62.41
N VAL A 631 9.79 -26.87 -63.44
CA VAL A 631 9.14 -28.11 -63.88
C VAL A 631 10.08 -28.98 -64.74
N SER A 632 11.15 -28.41 -65.30
CA SER A 632 12.09 -29.14 -66.18
C SER A 632 13.05 -30.12 -65.48
N CYS A 633 12.99 -30.25 -64.14
CA CYS A 633 13.94 -31.03 -63.34
C CYS A 633 13.35 -32.27 -62.63
N SER A 634 12.15 -32.73 -63.02
CA SER A 634 11.50 -33.86 -62.33
C SER A 634 10.89 -34.90 -63.26
N ASP A 635 11.63 -35.34 -64.27
CA ASP A 635 11.30 -36.57 -65.02
C ASP A 635 12.55 -37.45 -65.07
N ASP A 636 12.65 -38.39 -64.12
CA ASP A 636 13.22 -39.74 -64.31
C ASP A 636 12.99 -40.56 -63.03
N GLU A 637 11.93 -41.38 -63.04
CA GLU A 637 11.69 -42.46 -62.08
C GLU A 637 12.50 -43.71 -62.48
N SER A 638 13.26 -44.31 -61.54
CA SER A 638 13.28 -45.77 -61.35
C SER A 638 14.13 -46.21 -60.13
N ASP A 639 13.45 -46.86 -59.18
CA ASP A 639 13.81 -48.05 -58.39
C ASP A 639 15.16 -48.28 -57.66
N SER A 640 14.98 -48.68 -56.40
CA SER A 640 15.67 -49.75 -55.62
C SER A 640 16.92 -49.43 -54.77
N ASP A 641 16.70 -49.64 -53.46
CA ASP A 641 17.55 -50.20 -52.39
C ASP A 641 19.09 -50.08 -52.40
N ASN A 642 19.55 -49.47 -51.30
CA ASN A 642 20.65 -49.83 -50.41
C ASN A 642 22.05 -49.18 -50.56
N SER A 643 22.41 -48.50 -49.47
CA SER A 643 23.74 -48.29 -48.88
C SER A 643 24.68 -47.22 -49.47
N ASN A 644 24.94 -46.23 -48.61
CA ASN A 644 26.22 -45.53 -48.43
C ASN A 644 26.93 -44.96 -49.67
N ASN A 645 26.41 -43.84 -50.16
CA ASN A 645 27.17 -42.58 -50.29
C ASN A 645 26.27 -41.54 -50.95
N CYS A 646 25.71 -40.62 -50.17
CA CYS A 646 25.23 -39.36 -50.70
C CYS A 646 25.80 -38.25 -49.82
N ALA A 647 26.62 -37.41 -50.43
CA ALA A 647 27.14 -36.20 -49.82
C ALA A 647 25.99 -35.40 -49.20
N LYS A 648 26.24 -34.85 -48.00
CA LYS A 648 25.35 -33.93 -47.28
C LYS A 648 24.68 -32.96 -48.25
N VAL A 649 23.41 -33.19 -48.57
CA VAL A 649 22.55 -32.15 -49.12
C VAL A 649 22.41 -31.13 -48.01
N VAL A 650 23.13 -30.01 -48.14
CA VAL A 650 22.96 -28.86 -47.26
C VAL A 650 21.54 -28.38 -47.47
N ASP A 651 20.68 -28.64 -46.48
CA ASP A 651 19.28 -28.24 -46.50
C ASP A 651 19.23 -26.70 -46.55
N ASN A 652 18.96 -26.15 -47.73
CA ASN A 652 19.01 -24.71 -48.02
C ASN A 652 17.74 -24.00 -47.49
N ARG A 653 17.30 -24.39 -46.28
CA ARG A 653 16.07 -23.94 -45.64
C ARG A 653 16.20 -22.48 -45.21
N ILE A 654 15.27 -21.64 -45.67
CA ILE A 654 15.16 -20.23 -45.28
C ILE A 654 14.37 -20.10 -43.97
N PRO A 655 14.81 -19.25 -43.01
CA PRO A 655 14.07 -19.01 -41.78
C PRO A 655 12.67 -18.46 -42.03
N LYS A 656 11.71 -19.03 -41.31
CA LYS A 656 10.39 -18.42 -41.15
C LYS A 656 10.37 -17.55 -39.90
N PHE A 657 9.74 -16.38 -39.94
CA PHE A 657 9.69 -15.49 -38.79
C PHE A 657 8.34 -14.82 -38.56
N ARG A 658 8.14 -14.36 -37.33
CA ARG A 658 7.06 -13.45 -36.95
C ARG A 658 7.59 -12.31 -36.09
N VAL A 659 6.84 -11.20 -36.07
CA VAL A 659 7.06 -10.09 -35.16
C VAL A 659 5.86 -9.98 -34.20
N THR A 660 6.13 -9.99 -32.91
CA THR A 660 5.15 -9.75 -31.86
C THR A 660 5.41 -8.37 -31.26
N CYS A 661 4.49 -7.42 -31.45
CA CYS A 661 4.62 -6.08 -30.88
C CYS A 661 3.80 -5.92 -29.59
N ASN A 662 4.48 -5.50 -28.53
CA ASN A 662 3.87 -5.07 -27.28
C ASN A 662 4.04 -3.56 -27.15
N ARG A 663 2.94 -2.87 -26.85
CA ARG A 663 2.88 -1.40 -26.86
C ARG A 663 2.25 -0.87 -25.59
N VAL A 664 2.91 0.08 -24.95
CA VAL A 664 2.47 0.79 -23.75
C VAL A 664 2.67 2.29 -23.98
N GLY A 665 1.61 3.08 -23.86
CA GLY A 665 1.65 4.54 -24.07
C GLY A 665 0.28 5.09 -24.46
N GLN A 666 -0.05 6.29 -24.00
CA GLN A 666 -1.36 6.93 -24.24
C GLN A 666 -1.41 7.75 -25.53
N ASN A 667 -0.26 8.15 -26.06
CA ASN A 667 -0.14 9.08 -27.19
C ASN A 667 0.41 8.40 -28.46
N HIS A 668 -0.02 7.18 -28.79
CA HIS A 668 0.38 6.53 -30.04
C HIS A 668 -0.76 6.57 -31.06
N SER A 669 -0.48 7.08 -32.26
CA SER A 669 -1.44 7.19 -33.37
C SER A 669 -1.59 5.90 -34.20
N PHE A 670 -0.87 4.83 -33.83
CA PHE A 670 -0.81 3.54 -34.51
C PHE A 670 -1.13 2.38 -33.56
N THR A 671 -1.55 1.25 -34.15
CA THR A 671 -1.79 -0.01 -33.43
C THR A 671 -0.52 -0.86 -33.32
N SER A 672 -0.49 -1.79 -32.36
CA SER A 672 0.65 -2.72 -32.23
C SER A 672 0.83 -3.60 -33.48
N GLN A 673 -0.28 -3.92 -34.16
CA GLN A 673 -0.25 -4.72 -35.38
C GLN A 673 0.37 -3.93 -36.54
N GLU A 674 0.02 -2.65 -36.70
CA GLU A 674 0.64 -1.76 -37.71
C GLU A 674 2.14 -1.59 -37.48
N ALA A 675 2.57 -1.39 -36.22
CA ALA A 675 3.98 -1.32 -35.87
C ALA A 675 4.73 -2.63 -36.17
N ALA A 676 4.13 -3.79 -35.83
CA ALA A 676 4.69 -5.10 -36.14
C ALA A 676 4.82 -5.34 -37.65
N THR A 677 3.81 -4.94 -38.43
CA THR A 677 3.81 -5.06 -39.89
C THR A 677 4.92 -4.23 -40.53
N VAL A 678 5.04 -2.95 -40.17
CA VAL A 678 6.07 -2.06 -40.74
C VAL A 678 7.48 -2.48 -40.33
N PHE A 679 7.67 -2.81 -39.05
CA PHE A 679 8.96 -3.28 -38.54
C PHE A 679 9.36 -4.64 -39.15
N GLY A 680 8.41 -5.57 -39.24
CA GLY A 680 8.61 -6.90 -39.84
C GLY A 680 8.88 -6.84 -41.34
N GLY A 681 8.17 -5.99 -42.09
CA GLY A 681 8.40 -5.79 -43.53
C GLY A 681 9.83 -5.34 -43.82
N HIS A 682 10.36 -4.39 -43.04
CA HIS A 682 11.74 -3.94 -43.22
C HIS A 682 12.77 -5.01 -42.86
N LEU A 683 12.49 -5.88 -41.87
CA LEU A 683 13.34 -7.03 -41.57
C LEU A 683 13.30 -8.08 -42.69
N GLN A 684 12.14 -8.30 -43.30
CA GLN A 684 12.00 -9.16 -44.47
C GLN A 684 12.81 -8.61 -45.64
N ASP A 685 12.76 -7.31 -45.92
CA ASP A 685 13.56 -6.68 -46.98
C ASP A 685 15.07 -6.80 -46.70
N LYS A 686 15.47 -6.71 -45.43
CA LYS A 686 16.87 -6.77 -45.00
C LYS A 686 17.46 -8.18 -45.02
N PHE A 687 16.71 -9.18 -44.55
CA PHE A 687 17.20 -10.55 -44.36
C PHE A 687 16.61 -11.57 -45.34
N ASN A 688 15.62 -11.19 -46.14
CA ASN A 688 14.90 -12.06 -47.08
C ASN A 688 14.32 -13.33 -46.41
N TRP A 689 13.76 -13.20 -45.21
CA TRP A 689 13.07 -14.28 -44.50
C TRP A 689 11.60 -14.40 -44.91
N ILE A 690 11.01 -15.57 -44.64
CA ILE A 690 9.61 -15.85 -44.94
C ILE A 690 8.74 -15.48 -43.74
N VAL A 691 7.67 -14.70 -43.93
CA VAL A 691 6.75 -14.35 -42.84
C VAL A 691 5.76 -15.50 -42.62
N ASP A 692 5.75 -16.09 -41.42
CA ASP A 692 4.78 -17.13 -41.03
C ASP A 692 4.32 -16.88 -39.58
N LEU A 693 3.07 -16.44 -39.40
CA LEU A 693 2.55 -16.08 -38.07
C LEU A 693 2.28 -17.29 -37.18
N SER A 694 2.13 -18.48 -37.78
CA SER A 694 1.72 -19.71 -37.09
C SER A 694 2.88 -20.66 -36.85
N ASN A 695 3.68 -20.93 -37.89
CA ASN A 695 4.77 -21.89 -37.87
C ASN A 695 6.11 -21.22 -38.20
N HIS A 696 6.57 -20.37 -37.29
CA HIS A 696 7.82 -19.64 -37.40
C HIS A 696 9.00 -20.38 -36.75
N ASP A 697 10.19 -20.06 -37.22
CA ASP A 697 11.47 -20.45 -36.62
C ASP A 697 12.00 -19.36 -35.69
N ILE A 698 11.91 -18.10 -36.13
CA ILE A 698 12.35 -16.91 -35.40
C ILE A 698 11.12 -16.15 -34.89
N GLU A 699 11.05 -15.91 -33.58
CA GLU A 699 10.12 -14.94 -33.00
C GLU A 699 10.89 -13.69 -32.57
N ILE A 700 10.47 -12.55 -33.12
CA ILE A 700 11.03 -11.23 -32.79
C ILE A 700 10.02 -10.50 -31.94
N ILE A 701 10.46 -10.01 -30.78
CA ILE A 701 9.64 -9.15 -29.93
C ILE A 701 10.03 -7.69 -30.19
N LEU A 702 9.02 -6.86 -30.46
CA LEU A 702 9.13 -5.41 -30.54
C LEU A 702 8.41 -4.79 -29.35
N GLU A 703 9.12 -4.08 -28.50
CA GLU A 703 8.57 -3.40 -27.33
C GLU A 703 8.61 -1.90 -27.55
N ILE A 704 7.44 -1.26 -27.44
CA ILE A 704 7.28 0.19 -27.56
C ILE A 704 6.69 0.70 -26.25
N ASN A 705 7.48 1.46 -25.49
CA ASN A 705 7.06 2.07 -24.24
C ASN A 705 7.23 3.59 -24.31
N ASN A 706 6.11 4.30 -24.48
CA ASN A 706 6.11 5.73 -24.82
C ASN A 706 7.01 6.00 -26.04
N GLU A 707 8.17 6.62 -25.84
CA GLU A 707 9.16 6.94 -26.89
C GLU A 707 10.32 5.94 -26.94
N ASP A 708 10.40 5.01 -25.99
CA ASP A 708 11.46 4.01 -25.92
C ASP A 708 11.09 2.76 -26.72
N ILE A 709 11.94 2.40 -27.68
CA ILE A 709 11.76 1.26 -28.56
C ILE A 709 12.93 0.31 -28.41
N TYR A 710 12.65 -0.97 -28.18
CA TYR A 710 13.66 -2.01 -28.21
C TYR A 710 13.13 -3.28 -28.85
N ALA A 711 14.03 -4.10 -29.38
CA ALA A 711 13.67 -5.39 -29.96
C ALA A 711 14.65 -6.49 -29.57
N GLY A 712 14.18 -7.74 -29.64
CA GLY A 712 14.99 -8.92 -29.34
C GLY A 712 14.44 -10.19 -29.99
N ILE A 713 15.26 -11.24 -29.97
CA ILE A 713 14.93 -12.55 -30.53
C ILE A 713 14.69 -13.55 -29.38
N VAL A 714 13.62 -14.35 -29.49
CA VAL A 714 13.33 -15.44 -28.56
C VAL A 714 14.36 -16.56 -28.74
N LEU A 715 15.01 -16.99 -27.66
CA LEU A 715 16.02 -18.05 -27.69
C LEU A 715 15.44 -19.46 -27.50
N ASN A 716 14.35 -19.61 -26.73
CA ASN A 716 13.75 -20.91 -26.46
C ASN A 716 12.42 -21.09 -27.21
N LYS A 717 12.38 -22.02 -28.17
CA LYS A 717 11.15 -22.38 -28.93
C LYS A 717 10.16 -23.19 -28.09
N GLU A 718 10.65 -24.02 -27.17
CA GLU A 718 9.81 -24.79 -26.25
C GLU A 718 9.45 -24.00 -24.98
N LEU A 719 8.17 -24.06 -24.64
CA LEU A 719 7.58 -23.44 -23.47
C LEU A 719 8.07 -24.12 -22.18
N ASN A 720 8.93 -23.42 -21.42
CA ASN A 720 9.51 -23.90 -20.15
C ASN A 720 8.49 -24.32 -19.07
N HIS A 721 7.21 -24.00 -19.24
CA HIS A 721 6.18 -24.22 -18.22
C HIS A 721 5.63 -25.66 -18.16
N LEU A 722 5.91 -26.54 -19.13
CA LEU A 722 5.47 -27.95 -19.14
C LEU A 722 6.62 -28.99 -19.12
N ARG A 723 7.86 -28.53 -19.01
CA ARG A 723 9.12 -29.32 -19.13
C ARG A 723 9.20 -30.66 -18.38
N ASN A 724 8.39 -30.88 -17.34
CA ASN A 724 8.42 -32.08 -16.49
C ASN A 724 7.08 -32.85 -16.41
N LEU A 725 6.06 -32.48 -17.19
CA LEU A 725 4.71 -33.03 -17.06
C LEU A 725 4.18 -33.53 -18.40
N LYS A 726 3.80 -34.82 -18.47
CA LYS A 726 3.16 -35.43 -19.66
C LYS A 726 1.66 -35.64 -19.48
N TYR A 727 1.22 -35.97 -18.27
CA TYR A 727 -0.16 -36.26 -17.94
C TYR A 727 -0.79 -35.06 -17.22
N LEU A 728 -1.45 -34.21 -17.99
CA LEU A 728 -2.09 -33.00 -17.50
C LEU A 728 -3.48 -33.28 -16.90
N GLY A 729 -3.85 -32.48 -15.91
CA GLY A 729 -5.17 -32.43 -15.30
C GLY A 729 -5.83 -31.06 -15.50
N PRO A 730 -7.10 -30.92 -15.13
CA PRO A 730 -7.89 -29.70 -15.37
C PRO A 730 -7.38 -28.45 -14.61
N THR A 731 -6.53 -28.67 -13.59
CA THR A 731 -5.94 -27.64 -12.72
C THR A 731 -4.42 -27.74 -12.64
N THR A 732 -3.77 -28.35 -13.63
CA THR A 732 -2.30 -28.47 -13.63
C THR A 732 -1.65 -27.09 -13.68
N MET A 733 -0.85 -26.77 -12.66
CA MET A 733 -0.09 -25.52 -12.60
C MET A 733 1.17 -25.57 -13.45
N ARG A 734 1.56 -24.40 -13.98
CA ARG A 734 2.80 -24.18 -14.73
C ARG A 734 4.03 -24.46 -13.84
N ALA A 735 5.01 -25.16 -14.38
CA ALA A 735 6.25 -25.51 -13.68
C ALA A 735 7.03 -24.27 -13.19
N THR A 736 7.01 -23.19 -13.98
CA THR A 736 7.64 -21.90 -13.63
C THR A 736 7.04 -21.28 -12.37
N ILE A 737 5.71 -21.33 -12.22
CA ILE A 737 5.01 -20.85 -11.02
C ILE A 737 5.31 -21.74 -9.81
N CYS A 738 5.32 -23.07 -10.01
CA CYS A 738 5.67 -24.03 -8.97
C CYS A 738 7.08 -23.79 -8.42
N PHE A 739 8.07 -23.63 -9.31
CA PHE A 739 9.45 -23.33 -8.94
C PHE A 739 9.57 -22.02 -8.15
N ASN A 740 8.89 -20.97 -8.61
CA ASN A 740 8.90 -19.69 -7.91
C ASN A 740 8.26 -19.78 -6.50
N MET A 741 7.19 -20.56 -6.32
CA MET A 741 6.62 -20.82 -4.98
C MET A 741 7.59 -21.55 -4.06
N LEU A 742 8.32 -22.55 -4.59
CA LEU A 742 9.32 -23.31 -3.83
C LEU A 742 10.51 -22.43 -3.39
N MET A 743 10.96 -21.52 -4.26
CA MET A 743 12.03 -20.58 -3.95
C MET A 743 11.67 -19.63 -2.78
N LEU A 744 10.38 -19.29 -2.61
CA LEU A 744 9.93 -18.49 -1.46
C LEU A 744 10.08 -19.20 -0.11
N CYS A 745 10.19 -20.53 -0.12
CA CYS A 745 10.36 -21.33 1.10
C CYS A 745 11.80 -21.40 1.60
N ASP A 746 12.80 -20.99 0.80
CA ASP A 746 14.22 -21.11 1.14
C ASP A 746 14.57 -22.54 1.63
N ILE A 747 14.30 -23.54 0.77
CA ILE A 747 14.45 -24.97 1.09
C ILE A 747 15.92 -25.30 1.31
N LYS A 748 16.21 -26.01 2.41
CA LYS A 748 17.55 -26.44 2.81
C LYS A 748 17.73 -27.94 2.56
N PRO A 749 18.99 -28.40 2.35
CA PRO A 749 19.29 -29.83 2.27
C PRO A 749 18.78 -30.60 3.50
N GLY A 750 18.16 -31.75 3.28
CA GLY A 750 17.64 -32.67 4.30
C GLY A 750 16.21 -32.38 4.77
N GLU A 751 15.57 -31.32 4.29
CA GLU A 751 14.22 -30.95 4.71
C GLU A 751 13.11 -31.72 3.99
N ILE A 752 11.99 -31.88 4.69
CA ILE A 752 10.78 -32.53 4.16
C ILE A 752 9.81 -31.47 3.66
N VAL A 753 9.50 -31.52 2.36
CA VAL A 753 8.62 -30.59 1.65
C VAL A 753 7.37 -31.31 1.19
N ILE A 754 6.20 -30.82 1.58
CA ILE A 754 4.93 -31.49 1.29
C ILE A 754 3.98 -30.58 0.52
N ASP A 755 3.35 -31.13 -0.51
CA ASP A 755 2.13 -30.57 -1.11
C ASP A 755 0.93 -31.42 -0.69
N PRO A 756 0.09 -30.95 0.24
CA PRO A 756 -1.04 -31.71 0.79
C PRO A 756 -2.26 -31.75 -0.14
N MET A 757 -2.29 -30.97 -1.23
CA MET A 757 -3.36 -30.92 -2.22
C MET A 757 -2.78 -30.91 -3.65
N CYS A 758 -1.97 -31.93 -3.96
CA CYS A 758 -1.01 -31.86 -5.06
C CYS A 758 -1.60 -31.96 -6.48
N GLY A 759 -2.86 -32.35 -6.64
CA GLY A 759 -3.48 -32.49 -7.96
C GLY A 759 -2.70 -33.45 -8.87
N SER A 760 -2.16 -32.92 -9.98
CA SER A 760 -1.33 -33.71 -10.93
C SER A 760 0.15 -33.82 -10.54
N GLY A 761 0.54 -33.23 -9.40
CA GLY A 761 1.89 -33.34 -8.84
C GLY A 761 2.90 -32.28 -9.32
N SER A 762 2.46 -31.17 -9.91
CA SER A 762 3.37 -30.16 -10.51
C SER A 762 4.39 -29.61 -9.50
N ILE A 763 3.97 -29.26 -8.29
CA ILE A 763 4.83 -28.70 -7.23
C ILE A 763 5.88 -29.70 -6.76
N PRO A 764 5.51 -30.90 -6.28
CA PRO A 764 6.52 -31.84 -5.76
C PRO A 764 7.43 -32.39 -6.87
N ILE A 765 6.95 -32.54 -8.11
CA ILE A 765 7.79 -32.95 -9.24
C ILE A 765 8.84 -31.88 -9.55
N GLU A 766 8.42 -30.62 -9.74
CA GLU A 766 9.37 -29.53 -10.01
C GLU A 766 10.37 -29.37 -8.87
N GLY A 767 9.90 -29.49 -7.62
CA GLY A 767 10.73 -29.42 -6.42
C GLY A 767 11.77 -30.54 -6.35
N SER A 768 11.39 -31.79 -6.59
CA SER A 768 12.31 -32.93 -6.53
C SER A 768 13.47 -32.84 -7.53
N ILE A 769 13.23 -32.18 -8.68
CA ILE A 769 14.25 -31.99 -9.71
C ILE A 769 15.13 -30.77 -9.37
N ALA A 770 14.53 -29.70 -8.83
CA ALA A 770 15.24 -28.47 -8.47
C ALA A 770 16.06 -28.56 -7.18
N PHE A 771 15.59 -29.33 -6.20
CA PHE A 771 16.16 -29.44 -4.86
C PHE A 771 16.45 -30.91 -4.53
N GLN A 772 17.41 -31.51 -5.25
CA GLN A 772 17.71 -32.96 -5.18
C GLN A 772 18.11 -33.45 -3.78
N ASN A 773 18.52 -32.54 -2.89
CA ASN A 773 18.90 -32.84 -1.51
C ASN A 773 17.75 -32.65 -0.51
N ALA A 774 16.52 -32.41 -0.95
CA ALA A 774 15.33 -32.32 -0.11
C ALA A 774 14.34 -33.42 -0.50
N TYR A 775 13.50 -33.83 0.47
CA TYR A 775 12.56 -34.92 0.26
C TYR A 775 11.16 -34.39 0.00
N PHE A 776 10.52 -34.82 -1.09
CA PHE A 776 9.23 -34.31 -1.53
C PHE A 776 8.11 -35.33 -1.34
N ILE A 777 6.96 -34.89 -0.82
CA ILE A 777 5.76 -35.71 -0.73
C ILE A 777 4.59 -34.95 -1.34
N GLY A 778 3.97 -35.52 -2.36
CA GLY A 778 2.70 -35.04 -2.90
C GLY A 778 1.55 -35.90 -2.38
N GLY A 779 0.47 -35.29 -1.92
CA GLY A 779 -0.74 -36.04 -1.68
C GLY A 779 -2.02 -35.30 -1.99
N ASP A 780 -3.07 -36.07 -2.25
CA ASP A 780 -4.39 -35.56 -2.60
C ASP A 780 -5.48 -36.51 -2.08
N SER A 781 -6.65 -35.97 -1.83
CA SER A 781 -7.83 -36.75 -1.42
C SER A 781 -8.44 -37.53 -2.58
N HIS A 782 -8.29 -37.02 -3.81
CA HIS A 782 -8.94 -37.56 -4.99
C HIS A 782 -8.06 -38.60 -5.70
N GLU A 783 -8.61 -39.79 -5.92
CA GLU A 783 -7.83 -40.93 -6.43
C GLU A 783 -7.26 -40.71 -7.85
N LEU A 784 -7.99 -40.02 -8.72
CA LEU A 784 -7.52 -39.71 -10.08
C LEU A 784 -6.33 -38.74 -10.08
N ALA A 785 -6.27 -37.82 -9.11
CA ALA A 785 -5.16 -36.89 -8.94
C ALA A 785 -3.88 -37.68 -8.59
N VAL A 786 -3.96 -38.53 -7.56
CA VAL A 786 -2.87 -39.44 -7.15
C VAL A 786 -2.42 -40.35 -8.30
N LYS A 787 -3.34 -40.94 -9.07
CA LYS A 787 -3.00 -41.77 -10.24
C LYS A 787 -2.26 -40.98 -11.32
N ARG A 788 -2.67 -39.75 -11.62
CA ARG A 788 -2.00 -38.87 -12.59
C ARG A 788 -0.60 -38.47 -12.10
N THR A 789 -0.46 -38.08 -10.84
CA THR A 789 0.84 -37.77 -10.22
C THR A 789 1.79 -38.96 -10.35
N ARG A 790 1.31 -40.19 -10.06
CA ARG A 790 2.13 -41.40 -10.22
C ARG A 790 2.59 -41.61 -11.67
N LYS A 791 1.69 -41.43 -12.65
CA LYS A 791 2.05 -41.52 -14.08
C LYS A 791 3.09 -40.47 -14.48
N ASN A 792 2.97 -39.24 -13.98
CA ASN A 792 3.98 -38.20 -14.21
C ASN A 792 5.32 -38.57 -13.59
N ILE A 793 5.35 -39.06 -12.35
CA ILE A 793 6.58 -39.53 -11.68
C ILE A 793 7.25 -40.67 -12.47
N THR A 794 6.49 -41.68 -12.89
CA THR A 794 7.02 -42.79 -13.69
C THR A 794 7.53 -42.35 -15.06
N ALA A 795 6.98 -41.28 -15.62
CA ALA A 795 7.42 -40.72 -16.90
C ALA A 795 8.66 -39.83 -16.81
N LEU A 796 9.18 -39.56 -15.60
CA LEU A 796 10.43 -38.83 -15.39
C LEU A 796 11.62 -39.76 -15.63
N ASN A 797 12.50 -39.37 -16.56
CA ASN A 797 13.74 -40.09 -16.84
C ASN A 797 14.85 -39.83 -15.80
N LYS A 798 14.54 -39.23 -14.64
CA LYS A 798 15.50 -38.79 -13.62
C LYS A 798 15.16 -39.41 -12.27
N SER A 799 16.17 -39.85 -11.53
CA SER A 799 16.01 -40.26 -10.13
C SER A 799 15.50 -39.07 -9.31
N SER A 800 14.34 -39.24 -8.66
CA SER A 800 13.69 -38.18 -7.88
C SER A 800 13.24 -38.74 -6.54
N GLN A 801 13.50 -37.98 -5.47
CA GLN A 801 13.06 -38.32 -4.12
C GLN A 801 11.64 -37.77 -3.88
N ILE A 802 10.66 -38.41 -4.52
CA ILE A 802 9.25 -38.02 -4.45
C ILE A 802 8.34 -39.19 -4.10
N ASP A 803 7.60 -39.02 -3.01
CA ASP A 803 6.53 -39.93 -2.62
C ASP A 803 5.16 -39.37 -2.98
N ASN A 804 4.22 -40.26 -3.30
CA ASN A 804 2.86 -39.92 -3.69
C ASN A 804 1.85 -40.68 -2.82
N VAL A 805 1.04 -39.94 -2.05
CA VAL A 805 0.17 -40.49 -1.00
C VAL A 805 -1.28 -40.03 -1.20
N ARG A 806 -2.25 -40.90 -0.88
CA ARG A 806 -3.66 -40.50 -0.79
C ARG A 806 -3.99 -40.17 0.66
N TRP A 807 -4.45 -38.94 0.94
CA TRP A 807 -4.81 -38.49 2.29
C TRP A 807 -5.88 -37.40 2.27
N ASP A 808 -6.37 -37.05 3.46
CA ASP A 808 -7.15 -35.84 3.68
C ASP A 808 -6.22 -34.75 4.27
N SER A 809 -6.14 -33.60 3.62
CA SER A 809 -5.30 -32.47 4.04
C SER A 809 -5.79 -31.81 5.35
N THR A 810 -7.00 -32.12 5.79
CA THR A 810 -7.53 -31.70 7.10
C THR A 810 -7.13 -32.63 8.24
N HIS A 811 -6.65 -33.84 7.94
CA HIS A 811 -6.23 -34.87 8.90
C HIS A 811 -5.06 -35.68 8.30
N LEU A 812 -3.87 -35.08 8.29
CA LEU A 812 -2.66 -35.70 7.74
C LEU A 812 -2.18 -36.83 8.66
N PRO A 813 -1.83 -38.01 8.10
CA PRO A 813 -1.34 -39.15 8.87
C PRO A 813 0.14 -38.99 9.29
N LEU A 814 0.51 -37.78 9.75
CA LEU A 814 1.88 -37.38 10.09
C LEU A 814 1.97 -36.96 11.56
N LYS A 815 3.13 -37.20 12.18
CA LYS A 815 3.38 -36.80 13.58
C LYS A 815 3.39 -35.27 13.72
N THR A 816 3.02 -34.77 14.89
CA THR A 816 3.13 -33.34 15.21
C THR A 816 4.60 -32.90 15.12
N ASN A 817 4.86 -31.69 14.61
CA ASN A 817 6.20 -31.12 14.45
C ASN A 817 7.19 -31.99 13.63
N SER A 818 6.73 -32.66 12.58
CA SER A 818 7.54 -33.58 11.77
C SER A 818 7.93 -33.07 10.38
N VAL A 819 7.32 -31.99 9.89
CA VAL A 819 7.52 -31.46 8.53
C VAL A 819 8.12 -30.06 8.57
N ASP A 820 8.99 -29.75 7.60
CA ASP A 820 9.71 -28.47 7.51
C ASP A 820 8.97 -27.45 6.64
N VAL A 821 8.43 -27.90 5.50
CA VAL A 821 7.84 -27.01 4.49
C VAL A 821 6.55 -27.56 3.92
N PHE A 822 5.53 -26.70 3.82
CA PHE A 822 4.34 -26.96 3.00
C PHE A 822 4.28 -25.99 1.81
N VAL A 823 4.02 -26.49 0.61
CA VAL A 823 3.78 -25.65 -0.59
C VAL A 823 2.56 -26.20 -1.32
N SER A 824 1.53 -25.39 -1.52
CA SER A 824 0.27 -25.90 -2.10
C SER A 824 -0.56 -24.86 -2.84
N ASP A 825 -1.28 -25.32 -3.86
CA ASP A 825 -2.31 -24.56 -4.57
C ASP A 825 -3.70 -24.91 -4.02
N PHE A 826 -4.25 -24.05 -3.16
CA PHE A 826 -5.53 -24.30 -2.50
C PHE A 826 -6.70 -24.06 -3.47
N PRO A 827 -7.76 -24.88 -3.44
CA PRO A 827 -8.83 -24.86 -4.43
C PRO A 827 -9.60 -23.53 -4.47
N PHE A 828 -9.65 -22.86 -5.63
CA PHE A 828 -10.24 -21.51 -5.76
C PHE A 828 -11.77 -21.43 -5.62
N GLY A 829 -12.46 -22.56 -5.64
CA GLY A 829 -13.93 -22.59 -5.66
C GLY A 829 -14.55 -22.16 -6.99
N LYS A 830 -13.79 -22.30 -8.11
CA LYS A 830 -14.23 -22.01 -9.49
C LYS A 830 -14.30 -23.28 -10.34
N ARG A 831 -13.16 -23.94 -10.57
CA ARG A 831 -13.05 -25.21 -11.34
C ARG A 831 -13.17 -26.45 -10.46
N ILE A 832 -12.73 -26.35 -9.20
CA ILE A 832 -12.79 -27.39 -8.18
C ILE A 832 -13.30 -26.77 -6.88
N GLY A 833 -14.27 -27.44 -6.25
CA GLY A 833 -14.95 -26.97 -5.04
C GLY A 833 -15.82 -25.72 -5.27
N CYS A 834 -16.33 -25.15 -4.17
CA CYS A 834 -17.04 -23.87 -4.17
C CYS A 834 -16.56 -23.01 -2.99
N LYS A 835 -16.64 -21.68 -3.12
CA LYS A 835 -16.17 -20.73 -2.09
C LYS A 835 -16.82 -20.90 -0.72
N SER A 836 -18.05 -21.44 -0.65
CA SER A 836 -18.70 -21.73 0.64
C SER A 836 -17.97 -22.83 1.42
N ASN A 837 -17.50 -23.86 0.72
CA ASN A 837 -16.83 -25.01 1.33
C ASN A 837 -15.38 -24.67 1.72
N ASN A 838 -14.74 -23.77 0.96
CA ASN A 838 -13.38 -23.29 1.24
C ASN A 838 -13.23 -22.69 2.64
N LYS A 839 -14.26 -22.01 3.17
CA LYS A 839 -14.22 -21.44 4.53
C LYS A 839 -13.96 -22.50 5.61
N GLY A 840 -14.60 -23.66 5.48
CA GLY A 840 -14.40 -24.78 6.40
C GLY A 840 -13.07 -25.48 6.14
N LEU A 841 -12.80 -25.81 4.88
CA LEU A 841 -11.60 -26.53 4.44
C LEU A 841 -10.33 -25.77 4.83
N TYR A 842 -10.22 -24.48 4.51
CA TYR A 842 -8.99 -23.71 4.74
C TYR A 842 -8.66 -23.60 6.22
N LYS A 843 -9.68 -23.45 7.08
CA LYS A 843 -9.49 -23.42 8.52
C LYS A 843 -8.99 -24.77 9.04
N GLN A 844 -9.61 -25.86 8.62
CA GLN A 844 -9.23 -27.20 9.09
C GLN A 844 -7.82 -27.56 8.58
N ALA A 845 -7.54 -27.33 7.30
CA ALA A 845 -6.22 -27.49 6.71
C ALA A 845 -5.17 -26.64 7.46
N LEU A 846 -5.38 -25.32 7.67
CA LEU A 846 -4.41 -24.49 8.39
C LEU A 846 -4.19 -24.91 9.85
N ASN A 847 -5.16 -25.53 10.52
CA ASN A 847 -4.91 -26.10 11.85
C ASN A 847 -4.05 -27.36 11.75
N GLU A 848 -4.34 -28.22 10.77
CA GLU A 848 -3.62 -29.46 10.59
C GLU A 848 -2.17 -29.23 10.13
N LEU A 849 -1.95 -28.31 9.18
CA LEU A 849 -0.61 -27.90 8.78
C LEU A 849 0.17 -27.30 9.97
N ALA A 850 -0.49 -26.54 10.86
CA ALA A 850 0.14 -25.99 12.06
C ALA A 850 0.52 -27.07 13.09
N ARG A 851 -0.26 -28.16 13.17
CA ARG A 851 0.06 -29.32 14.00
C ARG A 851 1.30 -30.04 13.47
N VAL A 852 1.39 -30.23 12.15
CA VAL A 852 2.43 -31.06 11.53
C VAL A 852 3.76 -30.30 11.31
N LEU A 853 3.72 -28.99 11.05
CA LEU A 853 4.94 -28.18 10.87
C LEU A 853 5.78 -28.05 12.14
N ARG A 854 7.11 -28.09 11.98
CA ARG A 854 8.07 -27.77 13.04
C ARG A 854 7.91 -26.34 13.54
N LEU A 855 7.91 -26.17 14.86
CA LEU A 855 7.85 -24.87 15.53
C LEU A 855 9.04 -24.00 15.13
N LYS A 856 8.81 -22.68 15.03
CA LYS A 856 9.81 -21.63 14.70
C LYS A 856 10.38 -21.68 13.27
N THR A 857 10.79 -22.86 12.80
CA THR A 857 11.46 -23.05 11.51
C THR A 857 10.53 -23.44 10.37
N GLY A 858 9.37 -24.04 10.69
CA GLY A 858 8.40 -24.47 9.69
C GLY A 858 7.89 -23.31 8.84
N ARG A 859 7.76 -23.51 7.53
CA ARG A 859 7.16 -22.51 6.63
C ARG A 859 6.15 -23.11 5.68
N CYS A 860 5.24 -22.27 5.23
CA CYS A 860 4.15 -22.66 4.37
C CYS A 860 3.92 -21.60 3.29
N VAL A 861 3.85 -22.02 2.03
CA VAL A 861 3.48 -21.17 0.89
C VAL A 861 2.15 -21.66 0.32
N ILE A 862 1.14 -20.81 0.35
CA ILE A 862 -0.22 -21.13 -0.09
C ILE A 862 -0.63 -20.18 -1.20
N LEU A 863 -1.02 -20.75 -2.34
CA LEU A 863 -1.60 -20.02 -3.46
C LEU A 863 -3.12 -20.16 -3.46
N THR A 864 -3.87 -19.05 -3.59
CA THR A 864 -5.33 -19.11 -3.79
C THR A 864 -5.92 -17.84 -4.40
N ALA A 865 -6.98 -17.98 -5.21
CA ALA A 865 -7.82 -16.87 -5.65
C ALA A 865 -8.96 -16.54 -4.66
N ASP A 866 -9.20 -17.38 -3.64
CA ASP A 866 -10.18 -17.11 -2.57
C ASP A 866 -9.49 -16.50 -1.33
N THR A 867 -8.86 -15.34 -1.55
CA THR A 867 -8.14 -14.55 -0.55
C THR A 867 -9.01 -14.24 0.67
N THR A 868 -10.33 -14.09 0.49
CA THR A 868 -11.26 -13.79 1.59
C THR A 868 -11.36 -14.96 2.56
N SER A 869 -11.57 -16.18 2.06
CA SER A 869 -11.68 -17.37 2.91
C SER A 869 -10.35 -17.69 3.59
N LEU A 870 -9.21 -17.49 2.92
CA LEU A 870 -7.90 -17.77 3.49
C LEU A 870 -7.52 -16.76 4.57
N ASN A 871 -7.77 -15.46 4.37
CA ASN A 871 -7.57 -14.45 5.42
C ASN A 871 -8.45 -14.73 6.64
N LEU A 872 -9.70 -15.16 6.44
CA LEU A 872 -10.57 -15.57 7.54
C LEU A 872 -9.99 -16.77 8.30
N ALA A 873 -9.52 -17.79 7.59
CA ALA A 873 -8.92 -18.97 8.19
C ALA A 873 -7.63 -18.62 8.95
N PHE A 874 -6.74 -17.81 8.35
CA PHE A 874 -5.54 -17.28 8.98
C PHE A 874 -5.86 -16.50 10.26
N HIS A 875 -6.86 -15.63 10.25
CA HIS A 875 -7.27 -14.91 11.46
C HIS A 875 -7.76 -15.86 12.58
N GLN A 876 -8.38 -16.98 12.22
CA GLN A 876 -8.85 -17.98 13.18
C GLN A 876 -7.73 -18.88 13.70
N THR A 877 -6.63 -19.03 12.96
CA THR A 877 -5.45 -19.82 13.33
C THR A 877 -4.21 -18.97 13.61
N LYS A 878 -4.38 -17.65 13.77
CA LYS A 878 -3.33 -16.64 13.92
C LYS A 878 -2.26 -16.96 14.97
N PRO A 879 -2.57 -17.58 16.12
CA PRO A 879 -1.53 -17.94 17.09
C PRO A 879 -0.42 -18.82 16.50
N PHE A 880 -0.75 -19.69 15.54
CA PHE A 880 0.19 -20.64 14.96
C PHE A 880 1.00 -20.09 13.77
N TRP A 881 0.54 -18.98 13.17
CA TRP A 881 1.05 -18.51 11.88
C TRP A 881 1.48 -17.03 11.92
N LYS A 882 2.69 -16.75 11.45
CA LYS A 882 3.17 -15.41 11.13
C LYS A 882 3.22 -15.24 9.62
N GLN A 883 2.43 -14.34 9.05
CA GLN A 883 2.52 -14.02 7.62
C GLN A 883 3.76 -13.16 7.35
N THR A 884 4.70 -13.68 6.56
CA THR A 884 5.97 -13.01 6.23
C THR A 884 5.89 -12.25 4.91
N LYS A 885 5.19 -12.80 3.91
CA LYS A 885 4.98 -12.18 2.59
C LYS A 885 3.57 -12.45 2.05
N HIS A 886 3.09 -11.54 1.20
CA HIS A 886 1.86 -11.71 0.42
C HIS A 886 2.08 -11.07 -0.96
N LEU A 887 2.01 -11.88 -2.01
CA LEU A 887 2.24 -11.49 -3.40
C LEU A 887 0.95 -11.64 -4.21
N TYR A 888 0.74 -10.74 -5.16
CA TYR A 888 -0.32 -10.86 -6.16
C TYR A 888 0.28 -11.35 -7.48
N ILE A 889 -0.24 -12.47 -7.97
CA ILE A 889 0.22 -13.12 -9.20
C ILE A 889 -0.89 -13.09 -10.22
N ASN A 890 -0.55 -12.77 -11.46
CA ASN A 890 -1.48 -12.92 -12.57
C ASN A 890 -1.29 -14.31 -13.21
N MET A 891 -2.32 -15.16 -13.13
CA MET A 891 -2.31 -16.47 -13.77
C MET A 891 -3.52 -16.57 -14.70
N GLY A 892 -3.27 -16.51 -16.01
CA GLY A 892 -4.32 -16.61 -17.03
C GLY A 892 -5.39 -15.50 -16.95
N GLY A 893 -4.99 -14.27 -16.61
CA GLY A 893 -5.88 -13.11 -16.48
C GLY A 893 -6.60 -13.01 -15.12
N ILE A 894 -6.38 -13.96 -14.22
CA ILE A 894 -6.94 -13.94 -12.87
C ILE A 894 -5.85 -13.47 -11.90
N SER A 895 -6.17 -12.45 -11.09
CA SER A 895 -5.34 -12.07 -9.95
C SER A 895 -5.50 -13.08 -8.81
N ILE A 896 -4.39 -13.71 -8.42
CA ILE A 896 -4.29 -14.76 -7.42
C ILE A 896 -3.36 -14.28 -6.31
N SER A 897 -3.63 -14.65 -5.06
CA SER A 897 -2.79 -14.31 -3.92
C SER A 897 -1.89 -15.49 -3.53
N CYS A 898 -0.59 -15.24 -3.37
CA CYS A 898 0.37 -16.16 -2.78
C CYS A 898 0.78 -15.67 -1.40
N PHE A 899 0.52 -16.48 -0.37
CA PHE A 899 0.79 -16.19 1.02
C PHE A 899 1.97 -17.01 1.51
N VAL A 900 2.88 -16.36 2.22
CA VAL A 900 4.00 -17.03 2.89
C VAL A 900 3.79 -16.91 4.40
N PHE A 901 3.63 -18.06 5.04
CA PHE A 901 3.45 -18.20 6.49
C PHE A 901 4.67 -18.86 7.11
N GLN A 902 5.08 -18.39 8.27
CA GLN A 902 6.08 -19.00 9.13
C GLN A 902 5.39 -19.51 10.40
N ARG A 903 5.76 -20.73 10.83
CA ARG A 903 5.25 -21.36 12.03
C ARG A 903 5.78 -20.63 13.26
N THR A 904 4.88 -20.20 14.13
CA THR A 904 5.25 -19.57 15.42
C THR A 904 5.74 -20.62 16.43
N GLU A 905 6.11 -20.17 17.62
CA GLU A 905 6.47 -21.06 18.73
C GLU A 905 5.27 -21.59 19.53
N GLU A 906 4.06 -21.14 19.21
CA GLU A 906 2.84 -21.58 19.89
C GLU A 906 2.62 -23.08 19.70
N GLU A 907 2.62 -23.86 20.77
CA GLU A 907 2.38 -25.30 20.72
C GLU A 907 0.93 -25.64 20.38
N PHE A 908 0.73 -26.74 19.66
CA PHE A 908 -0.61 -27.20 19.28
C PHE A 908 -1.24 -27.99 20.44
N TYR A 909 -1.96 -27.32 21.35
CA TYR A 909 -2.68 -27.98 22.45
C TYR A 909 -4.15 -28.27 22.11
N VAL A 910 -4.57 -29.52 22.35
CA VAL A 910 -5.98 -29.90 22.36
C VAL A 910 -6.66 -29.32 23.61
N LYS A 911 -7.79 -28.62 23.45
CA LYS A 911 -8.53 -27.95 24.55
C LYS A 911 -8.81 -28.88 25.74
N LEU A 912 -8.38 -28.47 26.94
CA LEU A 912 -8.72 -29.10 28.23
C LEU A 912 -10.22 -29.13 28.52
N SER A 913 -10.63 -30.14 29.27
CA SER A 913 -12.02 -30.46 29.59
C SER A 913 -12.68 -29.42 30.50
N ARG A 914 -14.02 -29.41 30.51
CA ARG A 914 -14.83 -28.46 31.31
C ARG A 914 -14.59 -28.59 32.82
N LYS A 915 -14.18 -29.78 33.29
CA LYS A 915 -13.93 -30.11 34.71
C LYS A 915 -12.66 -29.43 35.25
N GLU A 916 -11.61 -29.37 34.44
CA GLU A 916 -10.30 -28.80 34.85
C GLU A 916 -10.35 -27.27 34.94
N ARG A 917 -11.19 -26.61 34.11
CA ARG A 917 -11.43 -25.15 34.19
C ARG A 917 -12.16 -24.73 35.46
N MET A 918 -12.97 -25.61 36.05
CA MET A 918 -13.66 -25.33 37.31
C MET A 918 -12.68 -25.33 38.49
N TYR A 919 -11.73 -26.27 38.50
CA TYR A 919 -10.74 -26.40 39.57
C TYR A 919 -9.82 -25.18 39.67
N LEU A 920 -9.36 -24.64 38.54
CA LEU A 920 -8.56 -23.41 38.49
C LEU A 920 -9.33 -22.15 38.92
N LYS A 921 -10.62 -22.03 38.57
CA LYS A 921 -11.48 -20.93 39.03
C LYS A 921 -11.73 -20.97 40.55
N PHE A 922 -11.77 -22.15 41.14
CA PHE A 922 -11.96 -22.32 42.58
C PHE A 922 -10.72 -21.87 43.36
N LYS A 923 -9.52 -22.21 42.88
CA LYS A 923 -8.23 -21.81 43.48
C LYS A 923 -8.01 -20.28 43.45
N GLN A 924 -8.45 -19.61 42.37
CA GLN A 924 -8.34 -18.16 42.22
C GLN A 924 -9.23 -17.38 43.21
N ARG A 925 -10.44 -17.87 43.48
CA ARG A 925 -11.38 -17.24 44.44
C ARG A 925 -10.94 -17.36 45.90
N LEU A 926 -10.15 -18.38 46.24
CA LEU A 926 -9.58 -18.53 47.59
C LEU A 926 -8.52 -17.45 47.87
N LEU A 927 -7.69 -17.14 46.87
CA LEU A 927 -6.64 -16.12 46.96
C LEU A 927 -7.22 -14.69 46.98
N GLU A 928 -8.31 -14.44 46.26
CA GLU A 928 -9.00 -13.14 46.27
C GLU A 928 -9.66 -12.81 47.62
N ARG A 929 -10.11 -13.83 48.36
CA ARG A 929 -10.70 -13.67 49.71
C ARG A 929 -9.67 -13.29 50.78
N GLU A 930 -8.42 -13.71 50.63
CA GLU A 930 -7.35 -13.31 51.56
C GLU A 930 -6.89 -11.87 51.29
N ALA A 931 -6.88 -11.42 50.03
CA ALA A 931 -6.54 -10.05 49.65
C ALA A 931 -7.56 -8.99 50.12
N GLN A 932 -8.83 -9.37 50.30
CA GLN A 932 -9.89 -8.47 50.78
C GLN A 932 -9.83 -8.17 52.29
N LYS A 933 -9.13 -8.99 53.09
CA LYS A 933 -8.97 -8.75 54.53
C LYS A 933 -7.92 -7.67 54.87
N LEU A 934 -7.16 -7.18 53.88
CA LEU A 934 -6.03 -6.27 54.08
C LEU A 934 -6.29 -4.80 53.67
N LYS A 935 -7.54 -4.42 53.34
CA LYS A 935 -7.88 -3.05 52.91
C LYS A 935 -8.75 -2.29 53.92
N GLY A 936 -8.27 -2.19 55.16
CA GLY A 936 -8.72 -1.18 56.12
C GLY A 936 -7.66 -0.09 56.24
N GLU A 937 -8.08 1.17 56.09
CA GLU A 937 -7.32 2.41 56.29
C GLU A 937 -6.37 2.86 55.17
N ILE A 938 -6.75 3.96 54.49
CA ILE A 938 -5.97 5.20 54.31
C ILE A 938 -6.86 6.21 53.57
N ASN A 939 -7.02 7.38 54.18
CA ASN A 939 -7.77 8.54 53.70
C ASN A 939 -6.78 9.48 52.98
N LEU A 940 -6.98 9.81 51.70
CA LEU A 940 -6.13 10.76 50.96
C LEU A 940 -6.96 11.64 50.02
N SER A 941 -7.49 12.73 50.57
CA SER A 941 -7.86 13.93 49.81
C SER A 941 -6.60 14.74 49.46
N SER A 942 -6.57 15.30 48.24
CA SER A 942 -5.51 16.16 47.62
C SER A 942 -4.20 15.48 47.19
N VAL A 943 -4.21 14.84 46.01
CA VAL A 943 -3.00 14.38 45.30
C VAL A 943 -3.09 14.80 43.81
N PRO A 944 -2.01 15.30 43.16
CA PRO A 944 -2.06 15.89 41.82
C PRO A 944 -2.57 14.93 40.74
N THR A 945 -3.35 15.46 39.78
CA THR A 945 -4.06 14.73 38.73
C THR A 945 -3.24 14.60 37.45
N LYS A 946 -2.32 13.64 37.38
CA LYS A 946 -1.70 13.25 36.10
C LYS A 946 -2.39 11.99 35.58
N GLU A 947 -3.14 12.08 34.48
CA GLU A 947 -3.88 10.95 33.91
C GLU A 947 -3.07 10.19 32.84
N ILE A 948 -2.18 10.83 32.07
CA ILE A 948 -1.45 10.17 30.95
C ILE A 948 -0.03 10.75 30.82
N LEU A 949 1.01 9.89 30.70
CA LEU A 949 2.44 10.23 30.62
C LEU A 949 3.16 9.52 29.46
N ILE A 950 3.91 10.24 28.63
CA ILE A 950 4.57 9.70 27.43
C ILE A 950 5.91 10.33 27.16
N MET A 951 6.91 9.50 26.94
CA MET A 951 8.29 9.94 26.77
C MET A 951 8.93 9.14 25.64
N GLY A 952 9.61 9.82 24.71
CA GLY A 952 10.25 9.11 23.62
C GLY A 952 11.05 9.95 22.65
N THR A 953 12.01 9.32 21.97
CA THR A 953 12.77 9.87 20.84
C THR A 953 12.81 8.85 19.70
N HIS A 954 12.90 9.34 18.46
CA HIS A 954 13.04 8.51 17.25
C HIS A 954 14.49 8.39 16.79
N GLU A 955 15.40 9.14 17.39
CA GLU A 955 16.81 9.24 17.00
C GLU A 955 17.69 8.45 17.97
N ARG A 956 18.84 8.02 17.45
CA ARG A 956 19.84 7.28 18.20
C ARG A 956 20.48 8.23 19.21
N LEU A 957 20.25 7.97 20.50
CA LEU A 957 20.86 8.74 21.59
C LEU A 957 22.35 8.42 21.69
N GLY A 958 23.18 9.43 21.98
CA GLY A 958 24.60 9.23 22.26
C GLY A 958 24.88 8.70 23.68
N VAL A 959 23.84 8.68 24.54
CA VAL A 959 23.93 8.31 25.96
C VAL A 959 22.88 7.24 26.27
N ASN A 960 23.27 6.26 27.10
CA ASN A 960 22.37 5.21 27.55
C ASN A 960 21.42 5.73 28.63
N ILE A 961 20.12 5.43 28.53
CA ILE A 961 19.13 5.81 29.53
C ILE A 961 18.89 4.67 30.53
N HIS A 962 18.90 5.00 31.84
CA HIS A 962 18.60 4.08 32.92
C HIS A 962 17.10 4.04 33.27
N VAL A 963 16.38 3.03 32.74
CA VAL A 963 14.92 2.90 32.86
C VAL A 963 14.44 2.82 34.30
N ASP A 964 15.17 2.14 35.18
CA ASP A 964 14.71 1.84 36.54
C ASP A 964 14.56 3.10 37.41
N GLN A 965 15.50 4.03 37.28
CA GLN A 965 15.47 5.29 38.02
C GLN A 965 14.37 6.21 37.49
N LEU A 966 14.17 6.24 36.18
CA LEU A 966 13.09 6.99 35.56
C LEU A 966 11.73 6.44 35.99
N MET A 967 11.53 5.12 35.96
CA MET A 967 10.27 4.48 36.38
C MET A 967 9.95 4.72 37.85
N ASP A 968 10.95 4.68 38.74
CA ASP A 968 10.74 5.03 40.15
C ASP A 968 10.39 6.51 40.32
N GLY A 969 11.04 7.41 39.57
CA GLY A 969 10.69 8.84 39.54
C GLY A 969 9.25 9.10 39.08
N ILE A 970 8.78 8.40 38.04
CA ILE A 970 7.40 8.44 37.56
C ILE A 970 6.45 7.94 38.64
N ALA A 971 6.73 6.78 39.23
CA ALA A 971 5.88 6.14 40.23
C ALA A 971 5.70 7.01 41.47
N ASN A 972 6.76 7.72 41.89
CA ASN A 972 6.73 8.62 43.05
C ASN A 972 6.02 9.95 42.75
N SER A 973 6.07 10.41 41.49
CA SER A 973 5.57 11.74 41.11
C SER A 973 4.20 11.74 40.42
N CYS A 974 3.70 10.59 39.96
CA CYS A 974 2.51 10.45 39.12
C CYS A 974 1.51 9.41 39.67
N LEU A 975 1.08 9.52 40.94
CA LEU A 975 0.24 8.52 41.61
C LEU A 975 -1.16 8.29 40.97
N ASN A 976 -1.70 9.27 40.24
CA ASN A 976 -3.00 9.18 39.55
C ASN A 976 -2.91 8.71 38.08
N LEU A 977 -1.73 8.24 37.64
CA LEU A 977 -1.46 7.90 36.24
C LEU A 977 -2.40 6.82 35.72
N GLU A 978 -3.17 7.12 34.66
CA GLU A 978 -4.08 6.20 33.97
C GLU A 978 -3.46 5.56 32.73
N ARG A 979 -2.49 6.22 32.06
CA ARG A 979 -1.66 5.60 31.01
C ARG A 979 -0.21 6.08 30.97
N LEU A 980 0.74 5.16 30.81
CA LEU A 980 2.17 5.44 30.56
C LEU A 980 2.62 4.89 29.19
N GLU A 981 3.28 5.69 28.33
CA GLU A 981 4.00 5.19 27.13
C GLU A 981 5.47 5.63 27.08
N LEU A 982 6.40 4.70 26.92
CA LEU A 982 7.83 4.98 26.73
C LEU A 982 8.28 4.49 25.36
N ARG A 983 9.00 5.31 24.59
CA ARG A 983 9.48 4.97 23.24
C ARG A 983 10.89 5.50 22.96
N TRP A 984 11.90 4.66 23.11
CA TRP A 984 13.29 4.98 22.72
C TRP A 984 13.82 3.96 21.71
N ASP A 985 14.99 4.27 21.15
CA ASP A 985 15.74 3.34 20.29
C ASP A 985 16.15 2.08 21.10
N PRO A 986 15.92 0.85 20.58
CA PRO A 986 16.30 -0.40 21.23
C PRO A 986 17.79 -0.54 21.57
N GLU A 987 18.69 0.26 20.97
CA GLU A 987 20.14 0.18 21.25
C GLU A 987 20.59 0.92 22.52
N ASN A 988 19.84 1.92 23.01
CA ASN A 988 20.30 2.86 24.05
C ASN A 988 19.58 2.72 25.41
N LEU A 989 18.70 1.72 25.54
CA LEU A 989 17.99 1.41 26.78
C LEU A 989 18.83 0.44 27.63
N ARG A 990 19.34 0.89 28.79
CA ARG A 990 19.97 0.00 29.77
C ARG A 990 18.98 -0.39 30.85
N PHE A 991 18.74 -1.69 30.94
CA PHE A 991 17.95 -2.33 31.99
C PHE A 991 18.90 -2.95 33.02
N SER A 992 18.64 -2.75 34.32
CA SER A 992 19.37 -3.48 35.36
C SER A 992 18.67 -4.81 35.67
N ASP A 993 19.36 -5.73 36.32
CA ASP A 993 18.74 -6.97 36.84
C ASP A 993 17.58 -6.70 37.83
N LYS A 994 17.43 -5.46 38.30
CA LYS A 994 16.31 -5.01 39.14
C LYS A 994 15.09 -4.50 38.35
N SER A 995 15.13 -4.45 37.00
CA SER A 995 14.06 -3.90 36.16
C SER A 995 12.71 -4.60 36.29
N GLN A 996 12.67 -5.87 36.71
CA GLN A 996 11.42 -6.54 37.07
C GLN A 996 10.67 -5.83 38.21
N LYS A 997 11.39 -5.25 39.18
CA LYS A 997 10.79 -4.52 40.31
C LYS A 997 10.24 -3.15 39.92
N ALA A 998 10.79 -2.50 38.90
CA ALA A 998 10.37 -1.16 38.47
C ALA A 998 8.90 -1.12 38.01
N ILE A 999 8.46 -2.19 37.33
CA ILE A 999 7.06 -2.34 36.89
C ILE A 999 6.14 -2.55 38.09
N ASP A 1000 6.56 -3.35 39.06
CA ASP A 1000 5.80 -3.57 40.29
C ASP A 1000 5.69 -2.28 41.13
N ILE A 1001 6.75 -1.46 41.18
CA ILE A 1001 6.74 -0.15 41.84
C ILE A 1001 5.67 0.77 41.22
N ILE A 1002 5.60 0.85 39.89
CA ILE A 1002 4.55 1.63 39.19
C ILE A 1002 3.15 1.06 39.45
N ARG A 1003 2.99 -0.27 39.46
CA ARG A 1003 1.68 -0.91 39.70
C ARG A 1003 1.16 -0.67 41.11
N VAL A 1004 2.05 -0.66 42.11
CA VAL A 1004 1.69 -0.44 43.51
C VAL A 1004 1.38 1.04 43.78
N LYS A 1005 2.11 1.96 43.14
CA LYS A 1005 1.99 3.41 43.40
C LYS A 1005 0.98 4.11 42.48
N CYS A 1006 0.82 3.69 41.22
CA CYS A 1006 -0.11 4.28 40.24
C CYS A 1006 -1.38 3.44 40.09
N LEU A 1007 -2.24 3.43 41.11
CA LEU A 1007 -3.40 2.52 41.19
C LEU A 1007 -4.47 2.71 40.10
N LYS A 1008 -4.45 3.85 39.39
CA LYS A 1008 -5.38 4.14 38.28
C LYS A 1008 -4.83 3.71 36.91
N LEU A 1009 -3.63 3.14 36.84
CA LEU A 1009 -2.94 2.81 35.59
C LEU A 1009 -3.68 1.72 34.83
N SER A 1010 -4.43 2.14 33.81
CA SER A 1010 -5.23 1.28 32.92
C SER A 1010 -4.45 0.78 31.71
N SER A 1011 -3.31 1.43 31.37
CA SER A 1011 -2.56 1.10 30.15
C SER A 1011 -1.09 1.51 30.25
N LEU A 1012 -0.18 0.57 30.04
CA LEU A 1012 1.28 0.77 30.01
C LEU A 1012 1.84 0.30 28.66
N VAL A 1013 2.70 1.11 28.04
CA VAL A 1013 3.28 0.87 26.71
C VAL A 1013 4.78 1.07 26.80
N LEU A 1014 5.56 0.01 26.60
CA LEU A 1014 7.02 0.09 26.41
C LEU A 1014 7.30 -0.25 24.94
N SER A 1015 8.07 0.59 24.26
CA SER A 1015 8.30 0.49 22.82
C SER A 1015 9.73 0.04 22.49
N ASP A 1016 10.25 -0.96 23.21
CA ASP A 1016 11.57 -1.52 22.95
C ASP A 1016 11.56 -2.76 22.04
N GLY A 1017 10.38 -3.23 21.62
CA GLY A 1017 10.22 -4.36 20.70
C GLY A 1017 10.70 -5.72 21.22
N ARG A 1018 11.51 -5.77 22.28
CA ARG A 1018 12.12 -7.00 22.84
C ARG A 1018 11.62 -7.31 24.26
N TYR A 1019 11.33 -6.33 25.11
CA TYR A 1019 10.85 -6.57 26.50
C TYR A 1019 9.32 -6.54 26.62
N TYR A 1020 8.61 -5.94 25.65
CA TYR A 1020 7.14 -6.07 25.57
C TYR A 1020 6.67 -7.52 25.54
N GLU A 1021 7.47 -8.45 25.00
CA GLU A 1021 7.17 -9.89 25.00
C GLU A 1021 7.30 -10.52 26.39
N ILE A 1022 8.07 -9.94 27.31
CA ILE A 1022 8.30 -10.49 28.66
C ILE A 1022 7.18 -10.11 29.64
N VAL A 1023 6.52 -8.96 29.46
CA VAL A 1023 5.56 -8.41 30.45
C VAL A 1023 4.09 -8.63 30.05
N LYS A 1024 3.83 -9.21 28.88
CA LYS A 1024 2.48 -9.30 28.27
C LYS A 1024 1.48 -10.24 28.98
N ALA A 1025 1.89 -10.93 30.04
CA ALA A 1025 1.06 -11.93 30.70
C ALA A 1025 -0.10 -11.39 31.58
N ASN A 1026 -0.26 -10.06 31.78
CA ASN A 1026 -1.21 -9.57 32.81
C ASN A 1026 -2.16 -8.42 32.44
N PHE A 1027 -2.23 -7.92 31.19
CA PHE A 1027 -2.97 -6.66 30.93
C PHE A 1027 -3.88 -6.56 29.68
N GLU A 1028 -4.24 -7.64 29.00
CA GLU A 1028 -5.13 -7.52 27.83
C GLU A 1028 -6.63 -7.48 28.19
N ARG A 1029 -7.06 -6.35 28.75
CA ARG A 1029 -8.41 -5.77 28.59
C ARG A 1029 -8.27 -4.29 28.25
N ALA A 1030 -7.96 -4.02 26.99
CA ALA A 1030 -8.15 -2.69 26.40
C ALA A 1030 -8.56 -2.86 24.94
N ASP A 1031 -9.75 -3.43 24.74
CA ASP A 1031 -10.57 -3.10 23.58
C ASP A 1031 -10.77 -1.59 23.60
N ARG A 1032 -10.20 -0.86 22.63
CA ARG A 1032 -10.86 0.20 21.84
C ARG A 1032 -10.00 0.47 20.61
N ASN A 1033 -10.59 0.26 19.43
CA ASN A 1033 -10.28 1.09 18.27
C ASN A 1033 -10.48 2.55 18.73
N THR A 1034 -9.70 3.53 18.31
CA THR A 1034 -10.07 4.94 18.54
C THR A 1034 -9.63 5.77 17.34
N VAL A 1035 -10.57 5.98 16.43
CA VAL A 1035 -10.56 7.07 15.45
C VAL A 1035 -10.96 8.34 16.17
N VAL A 1036 -10.23 9.46 16.04
CA VAL A 1036 -10.76 10.78 16.42
C VAL A 1036 -11.58 11.35 15.27
N ARG A 1037 -12.88 11.50 15.43
CA ARG A 1037 -13.71 12.39 14.59
C ARG A 1037 -13.97 13.66 15.39
N THR A 1038 -13.42 14.78 14.92
CA THR A 1038 -13.86 16.11 15.37
C THR A 1038 -14.86 16.63 14.36
N THR A 1039 -16.06 16.95 14.81
CA THR A 1039 -17.00 17.78 14.01
C THR A 1039 -16.65 19.26 14.07
N THR A 1040 -15.71 19.62 14.96
CA THR A 1040 -15.16 20.95 15.18
C THR A 1040 -13.79 21.04 14.51
N SER A 1041 -13.81 20.97 13.18
CA SER A 1041 -12.65 20.85 12.30
C SER A 1041 -12.03 22.21 11.98
N CYS A 1042 -11.19 22.77 12.86
CA CYS A 1042 -10.61 24.08 12.56
C CYS A 1042 -9.15 24.27 12.95
N ARG A 1043 -8.67 23.65 14.04
CA ARG A 1043 -7.34 23.92 14.59
C ARG A 1043 -6.72 22.61 15.05
N ASN A 1044 -5.59 22.25 14.45
CA ASN A 1044 -4.90 21.01 14.78
C ASN A 1044 -3.80 21.20 15.83
N SER A 1045 -3.69 22.39 16.44
CA SER A 1045 -2.69 22.65 17.47
C SER A 1045 -2.82 21.74 18.69
N LEU A 1046 -1.70 21.52 19.39
CA LEU A 1046 -1.69 20.75 20.63
C LEU A 1046 -2.67 21.33 21.66
N TYR A 1047 -2.74 22.66 21.75
CA TYR A 1047 -3.65 23.36 22.65
C TYR A 1047 -5.13 23.14 22.32
N TYR A 1048 -5.53 23.21 21.05
CA TYR A 1048 -6.92 23.02 20.65
C TYR A 1048 -7.40 21.59 20.90
N LEU A 1049 -6.56 20.60 20.58
CA LEU A 1049 -6.87 19.19 20.82
C LEU A 1049 -6.94 18.86 22.32
N LEU A 1050 -6.07 19.45 23.14
CA LEU A 1050 -6.13 19.32 24.60
C LEU A 1050 -7.42 19.91 25.17
N LYS A 1051 -7.86 21.07 24.67
CA LYS A 1051 -9.06 21.77 25.14
C LYS A 1051 -10.35 21.03 24.78
N ASN A 1052 -10.46 20.53 23.55
CA ASN A 1052 -11.66 19.87 23.04
C ASN A 1052 -11.62 18.35 23.19
N TYR A 1053 -10.73 17.82 24.03
CA TYR A 1053 -10.47 16.38 24.15
C TYR A 1053 -11.73 15.54 24.43
N ARG A 1054 -12.68 16.06 25.22
CA ARG A 1054 -13.94 15.36 25.56
C ARG A 1054 -14.91 15.27 24.39
N ASP A 1055 -14.80 16.18 23.43
CA ASP A 1055 -15.63 16.26 22.22
C ASP A 1055 -15.01 15.50 21.04
N LEU A 1056 -13.77 15.02 21.19
CA LEU A 1056 -13.13 14.11 20.27
C LEU A 1056 -13.87 12.77 20.34
N ILE A 1057 -14.62 12.42 19.29
CA ILE A 1057 -15.28 11.13 19.22
C ILE A 1057 -14.19 10.11 18.93
N PHE A 1058 -13.83 9.31 19.92
CA PHE A 1058 -12.86 8.22 19.83
C PHE A 1058 -13.59 6.90 19.52
N ASN A 1059 -13.61 6.43 18.26
CA ASN A 1059 -14.29 5.15 17.89
C ASN A 1059 -13.49 3.91 18.14
#